data_AF-A0A8J2R6Q1-F1
#
_entry.id   AF-A0A8J2R6Q1-F1
#
_cell.length_a   1.000
_cell.length_b   1.000
_cell.length_c   1.000
_cell.angle_alpha   90.00
_cell.angle_beta   90.00
_cell.angle_gamma   90.00
#
_symmetry.space_group_name_H-M   'P 1'
#
loop_
_entity.id
_entity.type
_entity.pdbx_description
1 polymer ?
#
loop_
_entity_poly.entity_id
_entity_poly.type
_entity_poly.pdbx_seq_one_letter_code
_entity_poly.pdbx_strand_id
1 'polypeptide(L)'
;MWWLLLCSLFAPTHAVVGGRQAAPPEPDAAVVFTQKHGLSARLEGIKDDARGYYVFAGLRYAEPPLGSRRFQRPVRRFLAGEQLANRHCLPCPQMDPRGSGRVIGHEDCLCLNVYAPKMPGDEEGCPVIFFIHGGNYRTGSAAPYGGVHFTQKDTILVTAQYRLGSLGFLSTGEIDASGNTGLFDLRAAMAWVKDYISFFGGDPSRITVMGHGSGGSAATLMALSPEGRSATGVAALSGAPLSPGAVRENPYQHAEALSEKTGCPKAPAEKLLNCLKTLPAEKIIMADNEIKGDMIDVNSFLDELSGRSGAGSRVEGPHDRRSLPPLVEEAPTDSLKRKHQRVPMFTGVTSAETANAVFGKYRNFLINQVTEVKDFIKNHLIGGLRGVVQTVQGLNPLELTGLNQVVPLPDYYQAVFDNSLKAIDALSEIVEATGDALFNFPAYQSVREWSTGAPAFLYSFEHLGNLTRGNHFLPGLALTQRSVNASDGKNSKIKGPAHGDELAYLFEPLDEEGNPINEVVSSTDARVRESFIELFAKFAHRTASDKKSNSTRPKIFDFLPFSSDKEQYLKISDTVTTEKDFRFCQMGLWGGMAERVTGSLCKNILGQILNLPKLPFVGGKQIVDPLAGKYPNINPDLSSVLNIPNNAGTNNPLGLPLISKKPPSTVKPMWNSPFGNPFGI
;
A
#
# COMPACT_ATOMS: atom_id res chain seq x y z
N MET A 1 -68.92 -46.75 27.10
CA MET A 1 -68.04 -47.17 28.20
C MET A 1 -66.68 -47.45 27.57
N TRP A 2 -65.66 -46.68 27.99
CA TRP A 2 -64.22 -46.81 27.70
C TRP A 2 -63.74 -46.27 26.34
N TRP A 3 -62.51 -45.73 26.36
CA TRP A 3 -61.78 -44.93 25.35
C TRP A 3 -61.84 -43.40 25.53
N LEU A 4 -61.44 -42.95 26.72
CA LEU A 4 -60.86 -41.63 26.97
C LEU A 4 -59.65 -41.85 27.89
N LEU A 5 -58.44 -41.97 27.33
CA LEU A 5 -57.14 -41.82 28.00
C LEU A 5 -56.02 -42.22 27.03
N LEU A 6 -55.44 -41.24 26.32
CA LEU A 6 -54.08 -41.29 25.74
C LEU A 6 -53.73 -39.91 25.16
N CYS A 7 -53.67 -38.90 26.02
CA CYS A 7 -53.04 -37.61 25.74
C CYS A 7 -52.05 -37.31 26.85
N SER A 8 -50.79 -37.68 26.66
CA SER A 8 -49.59 -37.05 27.24
C SER A 8 -48.45 -38.04 27.13
N LEU A 9 -47.35 -37.66 26.46
CA LEU A 9 -45.95 -38.07 26.68
C LEU A 9 -45.16 -38.02 25.36
N PHE A 10 -44.86 -36.82 24.88
CA PHE A 10 -43.63 -36.57 24.14
C PHE A 10 -43.08 -35.22 24.62
N ALA A 11 -42.34 -35.26 25.73
CA ALA A 11 -41.46 -34.17 26.12
C ALA A 11 -40.17 -34.24 25.27
N PRO A 12 -39.57 -33.11 24.88
CA PRO A 12 -38.28 -33.11 24.20
C PRO A 12 -37.21 -33.67 25.14
N THR A 13 -36.65 -34.83 24.78
CA THR A 13 -35.52 -35.42 25.46
C THR A 13 -34.31 -34.50 25.30
N HIS A 14 -33.98 -33.77 26.36
CA HIS A 14 -32.70 -33.10 26.49
C HIS A 14 -31.65 -34.19 26.71
N ALA A 15 -30.70 -34.31 25.80
CA ALA A 15 -29.50 -35.10 26.04
C ALA A 15 -28.68 -34.38 27.13
N VAL A 16 -28.88 -34.77 28.38
CA VAL A 16 -28.02 -34.35 29.49
C VAL A 16 -26.73 -35.15 29.39
N VAL A 17 -25.70 -34.57 28.79
CA VAL A 17 -24.35 -35.12 28.86
C VAL A 17 -23.88 -34.88 30.30
N GLY A 18 -23.84 -35.95 31.10
CA GLY A 18 -23.44 -35.90 32.50
C GLY A 18 -21.97 -35.50 32.67
N GLY A 19 -21.72 -34.21 32.79
CA GLY A 19 -20.50 -33.63 33.32
C GLY A 19 -20.89 -32.51 34.29
N ARG A 20 -20.05 -32.23 35.30
CA ARG A 20 -20.21 -31.01 36.10
C ARG A 20 -20.29 -29.83 35.12
N GLN A 21 -21.37 -29.04 35.20
CA GLN A 21 -21.48 -27.82 34.42
C GLN A 21 -20.24 -26.98 34.71
N ALA A 22 -19.42 -26.73 33.69
CA ALA A 22 -18.25 -25.88 33.85
C ALA A 22 -18.74 -24.54 34.41
N ALA A 23 -18.00 -23.99 35.39
CA ALA A 23 -18.31 -22.66 35.87
C ALA A 23 -18.39 -21.71 34.66
N PRO A 24 -19.42 -20.85 34.57
CA PRO A 24 -19.45 -19.86 33.51
C PRO A 24 -18.13 -19.07 33.56
N PRO A 25 -17.49 -18.81 32.40
CA PRO A 25 -16.26 -18.04 32.36
C PRO A 25 -16.50 -16.71 33.06
N GLU A 26 -15.49 -16.18 33.75
CA GLU A 26 -15.60 -14.85 34.33
C GLU A 26 -16.04 -13.86 33.23
N PRO A 27 -16.98 -12.94 33.52
CA PRO A 27 -17.56 -12.04 32.51
C PRO A 27 -16.53 -11.24 31.70
N ASP A 28 -15.33 -11.05 32.25
CA ASP A 28 -14.22 -10.33 31.64
C ASP A 28 -13.02 -11.22 31.29
N ALA A 29 -13.16 -12.55 31.28
CA ALA A 29 -12.07 -13.42 30.84
C ALA A 29 -11.80 -13.19 29.34
N ALA A 30 -10.53 -13.19 28.94
CA ALA A 30 -10.11 -13.14 27.53
C ALA A 30 -10.39 -14.45 26.80
N VAL A 31 -11.64 -14.93 26.82
CA VAL A 31 -12.07 -16.21 26.27
C VAL A 31 -13.16 -15.99 25.24
N VAL A 32 -12.91 -16.43 24.01
CA VAL A 32 -13.87 -16.36 22.90
C VAL A 32 -14.37 -17.75 22.56
N PHE A 33 -15.69 -17.90 22.48
CA PHE A 33 -16.34 -19.09 21.93
C PHE A 33 -16.86 -18.77 20.54
N THR A 34 -16.51 -19.60 19.56
CA THR A 34 -16.99 -19.44 18.18
C THR A 34 -17.77 -20.67 17.75
N GLN A 35 -18.83 -20.46 16.98
CA GLN A 35 -19.53 -21.51 16.26
C GLN A 35 -19.78 -21.03 14.83
N LYS A 36 -19.00 -21.55 13.89
CA LYS A 36 -19.02 -21.12 12.48
C LYS A 36 -18.61 -22.28 11.58
N HIS A 37 -19.21 -22.38 10.39
CA HIS A 37 -18.89 -23.43 9.41
C HIS A 37 -19.03 -24.86 9.96
N GLY A 38 -19.97 -25.08 10.89
CA GLY A 38 -20.18 -26.37 11.55
C GLY A 38 -19.10 -26.75 12.58
N LEU A 39 -18.17 -25.87 12.88
CA LEU A 39 -17.09 -26.07 13.84
C LEU A 39 -17.28 -25.20 15.07
N SER A 40 -16.86 -25.71 16.23
CA SER A 40 -16.83 -24.96 17.49
C SER A 40 -15.38 -24.78 17.94
N ALA A 41 -15.06 -23.60 18.46
CA ALA A 41 -13.74 -23.32 19.01
C ALA A 41 -13.83 -22.51 20.32
N ARG A 42 -12.91 -22.78 21.24
CA ARG A 42 -12.64 -21.97 22.44
C ARG A 42 -11.24 -21.39 22.31
N LEU A 43 -11.15 -20.06 22.29
CA LEU A 43 -9.88 -19.34 22.20
C LEU A 43 -9.61 -18.63 23.52
N GLU A 44 -8.38 -18.75 24.02
CA GLU A 44 -7.94 -18.10 25.25
C GLU A 44 -6.80 -17.12 24.94
N GLY A 45 -7.08 -15.83 25.10
CA GLY A 45 -6.16 -14.72 24.87
C GLY A 45 -5.63 -14.12 26.18
N ILE A 46 -5.19 -12.86 26.09
CA ILE A 46 -4.68 -12.07 27.21
C ILE A 46 -5.58 -10.85 27.41
N LYS A 47 -5.91 -10.52 28.65
CA LYS A 47 -6.49 -9.23 29.02
C LYS A 47 -5.39 -8.36 29.63
N ASP A 48 -5.25 -7.14 29.14
CA ASP A 48 -4.46 -6.11 29.80
C ASP A 48 -5.36 -5.36 30.79
N ASP A 49 -5.32 -5.75 32.07
CA ASP A 49 -6.18 -5.14 33.09
C ASP A 49 -5.86 -3.67 33.35
N ALA A 50 -4.61 -3.25 33.16
CA ALA A 50 -4.20 -1.87 33.43
C ALA A 50 -4.76 -0.90 32.38
N ARG A 51 -4.87 -1.34 31.13
CA ARG A 51 -5.27 -0.50 29.98
C ARG A 51 -6.63 -0.89 29.41
N GLY A 52 -7.24 -1.97 29.90
CA GLY A 52 -8.62 -2.36 29.64
C GLY A 52 -8.87 -2.84 28.21
N TYR A 53 -8.01 -3.70 27.66
CA TYR A 53 -8.21 -4.28 26.33
C TYR A 53 -7.77 -5.75 26.26
N TYR A 54 -8.14 -6.43 25.18
CA TYR A 54 -7.95 -7.86 24.97
C TYR A 54 -7.04 -8.11 23.76
N VAL A 55 -6.21 -9.14 23.86
CA VAL A 55 -5.29 -9.58 22.80
C VAL A 55 -5.48 -11.06 22.53
N PHE A 56 -5.69 -11.38 21.25
CA PHE A 56 -5.69 -12.75 20.74
C PHE A 56 -4.63 -12.85 19.65
N ALA A 57 -3.44 -13.32 20.02
CA ALA A 57 -2.28 -13.38 19.16
C ALA A 57 -2.09 -14.78 18.54
N GLY A 58 -1.53 -14.83 17.34
CA GLY A 58 -1.14 -16.08 16.69
C GLY A 58 -2.28 -16.91 16.09
N LEU A 59 -3.41 -16.28 15.77
CA LEU A 59 -4.57 -16.97 15.20
C LEU A 59 -4.33 -17.35 13.73
N ARG A 60 -4.42 -18.64 13.42
CA ARG A 60 -4.14 -19.16 12.07
C ARG A 60 -5.33 -18.96 11.14
N TYR A 61 -5.14 -18.22 10.05
CA TYR A 61 -6.18 -17.99 9.03
C TYR A 61 -6.04 -18.94 7.82
N ALA A 62 -4.91 -19.62 7.68
CA ALA A 62 -4.62 -20.56 6.61
C ALA A 62 -3.81 -21.76 7.10
N GLU A 63 -3.83 -22.83 6.32
CA GLU A 63 -2.95 -23.98 6.50
C GLU A 63 -1.48 -23.59 6.27
N PRO A 64 -0.53 -24.20 7.00
CA PRO A 64 0.89 -23.97 6.79
C PRO A 64 1.26 -24.16 5.30
N PRO A 65 1.92 -23.20 4.65
CA PRO A 65 2.27 -23.27 3.22
C PRO A 65 3.50 -24.16 2.97
N LEU A 66 3.55 -25.33 3.60
CA LEU A 66 4.67 -26.27 3.57
C LEU A 66 4.54 -27.26 2.41
N GLY A 67 5.68 -27.82 1.98
CA GLY A 67 5.74 -28.88 0.99
C GLY A 67 5.05 -28.51 -0.32
N SER A 68 4.04 -29.30 -0.73
CA SER A 68 3.29 -29.07 -1.97
C SER A 68 2.50 -27.75 -1.97
N ARG A 69 2.18 -27.18 -0.80
CA ARG A 69 1.49 -25.88 -0.66
C ARG A 69 2.44 -24.68 -0.83
N ARG A 70 3.76 -24.88 -0.84
CA ARG A 70 4.72 -23.81 -1.12
C ARG A 70 4.47 -23.26 -2.53
N PHE A 71 4.49 -21.93 -2.66
CA PHE A 71 4.13 -21.18 -3.88
C PHE A 71 2.69 -21.35 -4.37
N GLN A 72 1.82 -22.03 -3.63
CA GLN A 72 0.40 -22.15 -3.97
C GLN A 72 -0.44 -21.10 -3.24
N ARG A 73 -1.64 -20.82 -3.75
CA ARG A 73 -2.63 -20.01 -3.03
C ARG A 73 -2.91 -20.64 -1.65
N PRO A 74 -3.11 -19.82 -0.60
CA PRO A 74 -3.36 -20.32 0.74
C PRO A 74 -4.66 -21.13 0.78
N VAL A 75 -4.66 -22.19 1.58
CA VAL A 75 -5.88 -22.93 1.91
C VAL A 75 -6.39 -22.43 3.24
N ARG A 76 -7.65 -21.98 3.27
CA ARG A 76 -8.26 -21.40 4.47
C ARG A 76 -8.27 -22.42 5.60
N ARG A 77 -7.95 -21.96 6.81
CA ARG A 77 -8.08 -22.73 8.04
C ARG A 77 -9.19 -22.11 8.89
N PHE A 78 -10.10 -22.94 9.36
CA PHE A 78 -11.23 -22.53 10.20
C PHE A 78 -10.89 -22.75 11.68
N LEU A 79 -11.45 -21.91 12.54
CA LEU A 79 -11.31 -22.08 13.98
C LEU A 79 -12.05 -23.35 14.42
N ALA A 80 -11.35 -24.20 15.19
CA ALA A 80 -11.89 -25.42 15.77
C ALA A 80 -11.11 -25.79 17.03
N GLY A 81 -11.77 -26.47 17.96
CA GLY A 81 -11.17 -27.01 19.18
C GLY A 81 -10.72 -25.93 20.16
N GLU A 82 -9.84 -26.32 21.09
CA GLU A 82 -9.24 -25.40 22.06
C GLU A 82 -7.95 -24.79 21.49
N GLN A 83 -7.82 -23.47 21.57
CA GLN A 83 -6.66 -22.73 21.05
C GLN A 83 -6.19 -21.70 22.06
N LEU A 84 -4.90 -21.75 22.37
CA LEU A 84 -4.24 -20.72 23.15
C LEU A 84 -3.74 -19.62 22.20
N ALA A 85 -4.30 -18.43 22.33
CA ALA A 85 -4.08 -17.27 21.46
C ALA A 85 -3.33 -16.15 22.21
N ASN A 86 -2.22 -16.51 22.84
CA ASN A 86 -1.47 -15.61 23.74
C ASN A 86 -0.01 -15.38 23.31
N ARG A 87 0.36 -15.83 22.09
CA ARG A 87 1.71 -15.68 21.54
C ARG A 87 1.62 -15.32 20.07
N HIS A 88 2.38 -14.31 19.66
CA HIS A 88 2.54 -13.97 18.25
C HIS A 88 3.26 -15.10 17.51
N CYS A 89 2.95 -15.27 16.23
CA CYS A 89 3.71 -16.20 15.41
C CYS A 89 5.08 -15.64 15.06
N LEU A 90 6.00 -16.56 14.80
CA LEU A 90 7.26 -16.26 14.14
C LEU A 90 7.01 -15.51 12.82
N PRO A 91 7.93 -14.60 12.44
CA PRO A 91 7.87 -13.96 11.14
C PRO A 91 7.96 -14.99 10.01
N CYS A 92 7.46 -14.64 8.82
CA CYS A 92 7.74 -15.40 7.62
C CYS A 92 9.23 -15.36 7.27
N PRO A 93 9.78 -16.38 6.56
CA PRO A 93 11.21 -16.47 6.29
C PRO A 93 11.73 -15.23 5.57
N GLN A 94 12.79 -14.64 6.12
CA GLN A 94 13.43 -13.42 5.60
C GLN A 94 14.87 -13.31 6.13
N MET A 95 15.70 -12.50 5.47
CA MET A 95 16.99 -12.11 6.04
C MET A 95 16.74 -11.33 7.33
N ASP A 96 17.54 -11.59 8.38
CA ASP A 96 17.43 -10.83 9.62
C ASP A 96 17.62 -9.34 9.32
N PRO A 97 16.57 -8.53 9.49
CA PRO A 97 16.61 -7.13 9.11
C PRO A 97 17.51 -6.30 10.04
N ARG A 98 17.98 -6.88 11.14
CA ARG A 98 18.97 -6.28 12.06
C ARG A 98 20.42 -6.48 11.62
N GLY A 99 20.66 -7.12 10.47
CA GLY A 99 21.98 -7.17 9.82
C GLY A 99 22.91 -8.27 10.33
N SER A 100 22.38 -9.32 10.95
CA SER A 100 23.18 -10.46 11.44
C SER A 100 23.62 -11.44 10.33
N GLY A 101 23.16 -11.24 9.09
CA GLY A 101 23.53 -12.06 7.92
C GLY A 101 22.89 -13.45 7.87
N ARG A 102 22.03 -13.80 8.84
CA ARG A 102 21.29 -15.07 8.89
C ARG A 102 19.86 -14.90 8.39
N VAL A 103 19.23 -16.02 8.04
CA VAL A 103 17.78 -16.09 7.80
C VAL A 103 17.06 -16.34 9.13
N ILE A 104 15.93 -15.65 9.33
CA ILE A 104 15.03 -15.83 10.48
C ILE A 104 13.63 -16.20 10.01
N GLY A 105 12.77 -16.61 10.95
CA GLY A 105 11.38 -16.93 10.69
C GLY A 105 11.14 -18.38 10.29
N HIS A 106 9.88 -18.70 10.00
CA HIS A 106 9.45 -20.05 9.66
C HIS A 106 8.33 -20.00 8.60
N GLU A 107 8.29 -20.96 7.66
CA GLU A 107 7.29 -20.96 6.58
C GLU A 107 5.85 -21.10 7.11
N ASP A 108 5.70 -21.75 8.27
CA ASP A 108 4.45 -21.78 8.99
C ASP A 108 4.17 -20.45 9.73
N CYS A 109 3.90 -19.39 8.96
CA CYS A 109 3.74 -18.03 9.45
C CYS A 109 2.36 -17.40 9.17
N LEU A 110 1.42 -18.13 8.56
CA LEU A 110 0.13 -17.57 8.12
C LEU A 110 -0.86 -17.39 9.29
N CYS A 111 -0.66 -16.32 10.05
CA CYS A 111 -1.50 -15.97 11.19
C CYS A 111 -1.73 -14.46 11.33
N LEU A 112 -2.65 -14.12 12.23
CA LEU A 112 -3.01 -12.75 12.57
C LEU A 112 -3.18 -12.58 14.08
N ASN A 113 -3.16 -11.33 14.52
CA ASN A 113 -3.40 -10.94 15.91
C ASN A 113 -4.61 -10.01 15.95
N VAL A 114 -5.45 -10.14 16.98
CA VAL A 114 -6.63 -9.30 17.20
C VAL A 114 -6.45 -8.54 18.52
N TYR A 115 -6.53 -7.21 18.46
CA TYR A 115 -6.59 -6.33 19.62
C TYR A 115 -7.99 -5.75 19.72
N ALA A 116 -8.71 -6.10 20.78
CA ALA A 116 -10.12 -5.73 20.95
C ALA A 116 -10.30 -4.84 22.19
N PRO A 117 -11.08 -3.74 22.10
CA PRO A 117 -11.32 -2.86 23.25
C PRO A 117 -12.25 -3.52 24.30
N LYS A 118 -13.15 -4.39 23.85
CA LYS A 118 -14.13 -5.08 24.69
C LYS A 118 -14.50 -6.42 24.09
N MET A 119 -14.96 -7.33 24.95
CA MET A 119 -15.56 -8.60 24.53
C MET A 119 -16.95 -8.36 23.92
N PRO A 120 -17.46 -9.26 23.07
CA PRO A 120 -18.79 -9.09 22.46
C PRO A 120 -19.90 -8.97 23.52
N GLY A 121 -20.83 -8.05 23.30
CA GLY A 121 -22.02 -7.82 24.12
C GLY A 121 -23.23 -7.40 23.27
N ASP A 122 -24.25 -6.80 23.89
CA ASP A 122 -25.48 -6.35 23.20
C ASP A 122 -25.28 -5.06 22.36
N GLU A 123 -24.10 -4.46 22.43
CA GLU A 123 -23.75 -3.24 21.71
C GLU A 123 -23.36 -3.50 20.25
N GLU A 124 -23.41 -2.45 19.43
CA GLU A 124 -22.91 -2.51 18.04
C GLU A 124 -21.40 -2.83 18.03
N GLY A 125 -21.00 -3.82 17.22
CA GLY A 125 -19.60 -4.24 17.15
C GLY A 125 -18.67 -3.13 16.66
N CYS A 126 -17.45 -3.06 17.16
CA CYS A 126 -16.48 -2.02 16.83
C CYS A 126 -16.03 -2.08 15.35
N PRO A 127 -15.74 -0.95 14.69
CA PRO A 127 -15.06 -0.97 13.40
C PRO A 127 -13.70 -1.65 13.51
N VAL A 128 -13.25 -2.22 12.40
CA VAL A 128 -12.05 -3.05 12.32
C VAL A 128 -11.05 -2.40 11.38
N ILE A 129 -9.83 -2.16 11.87
CA ILE A 129 -8.68 -1.83 11.04
C ILE A 129 -7.89 -3.12 10.81
N PHE A 130 -7.88 -3.59 9.57
CA PHE A 130 -7.04 -4.70 9.12
C PHE A 130 -5.72 -4.14 8.59
N PHE A 131 -4.66 -4.26 9.38
CA PHE A 131 -3.36 -3.67 9.11
C PHE A 131 -2.39 -4.64 8.41
N ILE A 132 -1.73 -4.12 7.38
CA ILE A 132 -0.74 -4.80 6.55
C ILE A 132 0.61 -4.11 6.72
N HIS A 133 1.59 -4.84 7.26
CA HIS A 133 2.92 -4.29 7.49
C HIS A 133 3.68 -4.04 6.18
N GLY A 134 4.59 -3.07 6.21
CA GLY A 134 5.52 -2.75 5.12
C GLY A 134 6.75 -3.68 5.09
N GLY A 135 7.79 -3.27 4.34
CA GLY A 135 9.05 -4.02 4.20
C GLY A 135 9.37 -4.48 2.78
N ASN A 136 8.91 -3.74 1.77
CA ASN A 136 9.14 -4.01 0.34
C ASN A 136 8.77 -5.44 -0.09
N TYR A 137 7.76 -6.02 0.55
CA TYR A 137 7.34 -7.42 0.39
C TYR A 137 8.41 -8.48 0.73
N ARG A 138 9.55 -8.09 1.32
CA ARG A 138 10.71 -8.97 1.55
C ARG A 138 11.06 -9.14 3.02
N THR A 139 10.74 -8.15 3.85
CA THR A 139 10.95 -8.19 5.30
C THR A 139 9.71 -7.67 6.03
N GLY A 140 9.68 -7.81 7.36
CA GLY A 140 8.62 -7.33 8.23
C GLY A 140 7.92 -8.44 9.01
N SER A 141 7.11 -8.04 9.98
CA SER A 141 6.33 -8.92 10.85
C SER A 141 5.10 -8.17 11.37
N ALA A 142 4.02 -8.89 11.68
CA ALA A 142 2.82 -8.35 12.32
C ALA A 142 2.99 -8.13 13.84
N ALA A 143 4.04 -8.69 14.45
CA ALA A 143 4.26 -8.65 15.91
C ALA A 143 4.55 -7.24 16.47
N PRO A 144 5.40 -6.40 15.85
CA PRO A 144 5.79 -5.12 16.43
C PRO A 144 4.67 -4.07 16.57
N TYR A 145 3.48 -4.34 16.04
CA TYR A 145 2.39 -3.39 15.93
C TYR A 145 1.34 -3.63 17.03
N GLY A 146 1.49 -2.94 18.16
CA GLY A 146 0.59 -2.99 19.31
C GLY A 146 -0.67 -2.14 19.14
N GLY A 147 -1.82 -2.69 19.53
CA GLY A 147 -3.14 -2.11 19.24
C GLY A 147 -3.72 -1.17 20.29
N VAL A 148 -3.03 -0.89 21.40
CA VAL A 148 -3.60 -0.16 22.55
C VAL A 148 -4.19 1.21 22.18
N HIS A 149 -3.56 1.95 21.25
CA HIS A 149 -4.04 3.27 20.86
C HIS A 149 -5.32 3.20 20.00
N PHE A 150 -5.50 2.13 19.22
CA PHE A 150 -6.75 1.91 18.48
C PHE A 150 -7.87 1.44 19.40
N THR A 151 -7.57 0.55 20.37
CA THR A 151 -8.58 0.05 21.31
C THR A 151 -9.11 1.18 22.20
N GLN A 152 -8.28 2.14 22.59
CA GLN A 152 -8.71 3.36 23.29
C GLN A 152 -9.66 4.27 22.48
N LYS A 153 -9.82 4.01 21.17
CA LYS A 153 -10.77 4.69 20.27
C LYS A 153 -11.91 3.77 19.81
N ASP A 154 -12.26 2.77 20.62
CA ASP A 154 -13.30 1.76 20.34
C ASP A 154 -13.13 1.11 18.95
N THR A 155 -11.89 0.89 18.54
CA THR A 155 -11.54 0.34 17.23
C THR A 155 -10.74 -0.93 17.41
N ILE A 156 -11.13 -2.00 16.72
CA ILE A 156 -10.36 -3.25 16.69
C ILE A 156 -9.21 -3.10 15.72
N LEU A 157 -8.01 -3.49 16.15
CA LEU A 157 -6.87 -3.66 15.27
C LEU A 157 -6.66 -5.15 14.99
N VAL A 158 -6.54 -5.51 13.72
CA VAL A 158 -6.08 -6.83 13.28
C VAL A 158 -4.77 -6.67 12.54
N THR A 159 -3.69 -7.31 13.00
CA THR A 159 -2.39 -7.31 12.29
C THR A 159 -2.16 -8.67 11.66
N ALA A 160 -1.83 -8.73 10.36
CA ALA A 160 -1.69 -9.99 9.63
C ALA A 160 -0.29 -10.21 9.09
N GLN A 161 0.23 -11.44 9.26
CA GLN A 161 1.39 -11.93 8.54
C GLN A 161 1.00 -12.35 7.13
N TYR A 162 1.95 -12.31 6.19
CA TYR A 162 1.79 -12.83 4.83
C TYR A 162 3.15 -13.28 4.29
N ARG A 163 3.18 -14.22 3.33
CA ARG A 163 4.45 -14.69 2.76
C ARG A 163 5.22 -13.56 2.08
N LEU A 164 6.54 -13.57 2.26
CA LEU A 164 7.47 -12.55 1.78
C LEU A 164 8.42 -13.11 0.71
N GLY A 165 9.12 -12.23 0.02
CA GLY A 165 10.14 -12.55 -0.98
C GLY A 165 9.62 -13.48 -2.07
N SER A 166 10.48 -14.35 -2.58
CA SER A 166 10.10 -15.34 -3.59
C SER A 166 9.08 -16.36 -3.08
N LEU A 167 8.97 -16.61 -1.77
CA LEU A 167 7.94 -17.49 -1.21
C LEU A 167 6.52 -16.90 -1.36
N GLY A 168 6.40 -15.58 -1.38
CA GLY A 168 5.12 -14.85 -1.52
C GLY A 168 4.88 -14.22 -2.89
N PHE A 169 5.91 -14.02 -3.70
CA PHE A 169 5.81 -13.14 -4.87
C PHE A 169 6.58 -13.62 -6.11
N LEU A 170 7.17 -14.82 -6.09
CA LEU A 170 7.81 -15.39 -7.27
C LEU A 170 6.82 -15.52 -8.43
N SER A 171 7.21 -15.05 -9.62
CA SER A 171 6.41 -15.20 -10.82
C SER A 171 7.26 -15.35 -12.06
N THR A 172 6.93 -16.34 -12.91
CA THR A 172 7.46 -16.44 -14.28
C THR A 172 6.50 -15.86 -15.32
N GLY A 173 5.29 -15.45 -14.90
CA GLY A 173 4.21 -15.04 -15.80
C GLY A 173 3.39 -16.21 -16.36
N GLU A 174 3.83 -17.45 -16.11
CA GLU A 174 3.08 -18.67 -16.44
C GLU A 174 2.06 -19.02 -15.34
N ILE A 175 1.15 -19.93 -15.68
CA ILE A 175 0.04 -20.34 -14.80
C ILE A 175 0.53 -20.94 -13.46
N ASP A 176 1.60 -21.74 -13.49
CA ASP A 176 2.10 -22.43 -12.30
C ASP A 176 2.82 -21.49 -11.33
N ALA A 177 3.48 -20.46 -11.86
CA ALA A 177 4.18 -19.42 -11.11
C ALA A 177 3.61 -18.05 -11.46
N SER A 178 2.34 -17.85 -11.15
CA SER A 178 1.60 -16.63 -11.49
C SER A 178 1.90 -15.43 -10.59
N GLY A 179 2.59 -15.61 -9.47
CA GLY A 179 2.82 -14.57 -8.45
C GLY A 179 1.64 -14.31 -7.52
N ASN A 180 1.80 -13.24 -6.72
CA ASN A 180 0.81 -12.70 -5.78
C ASN A 180 0.34 -13.65 -4.66
N THR A 181 1.08 -14.71 -4.32
CA THR A 181 0.66 -15.63 -3.25
C THR A 181 0.57 -14.95 -1.89
N GLY A 182 1.46 -14.01 -1.56
CA GLY A 182 1.38 -13.17 -0.36
C GLY A 182 0.17 -12.23 -0.35
N LEU A 183 -0.26 -11.77 -1.52
CA LEU A 183 -1.48 -11.00 -1.70
C LEU A 183 -2.75 -11.88 -1.50
N PHE A 184 -2.71 -13.15 -1.94
CA PHE A 184 -3.77 -14.11 -1.61
C PHE A 184 -3.79 -14.52 -0.13
N ASP A 185 -2.65 -14.49 0.56
CA ASP A 185 -2.58 -14.69 2.02
C ASP A 185 -3.37 -13.60 2.74
N LEU A 186 -3.17 -12.34 2.35
CA LEU A 186 -3.93 -11.21 2.88
C LEU A 186 -5.44 -11.31 2.57
N ARG A 187 -5.82 -11.76 1.37
CA ARG A 187 -7.23 -12.08 1.06
C ARG A 187 -7.79 -13.17 1.99
N ALA A 188 -7.04 -14.23 2.26
CA ALA A 188 -7.46 -15.30 3.16
C ALA A 188 -7.61 -14.81 4.61
N ALA A 189 -6.70 -13.96 5.08
CA ALA A 189 -6.78 -13.29 6.37
C ALA A 189 -8.01 -12.36 6.45
N MET A 190 -8.28 -11.56 5.43
CA MET A 190 -9.50 -10.74 5.37
C MET A 190 -10.78 -11.58 5.37
N ALA A 191 -10.79 -12.72 4.69
CA ALA A 191 -11.93 -13.65 4.72
C ALA A 191 -12.11 -14.27 6.12
N TRP A 192 -11.02 -14.55 6.83
CA TRP A 192 -11.08 -14.97 8.24
C TRP A 192 -11.67 -13.85 9.11
N VAL A 193 -11.22 -12.61 8.96
CA VAL A 193 -11.76 -11.45 9.71
C VAL A 193 -13.25 -11.32 9.45
N LYS A 194 -13.68 -11.39 8.18
CA LYS A 194 -15.10 -11.32 7.81
C LYS A 194 -15.94 -12.40 8.48
N ASP A 195 -15.41 -13.61 8.64
CA ASP A 195 -16.13 -14.74 9.20
C ASP A 195 -16.20 -14.73 10.73
N TYR A 196 -15.17 -14.19 11.40
CA TYR A 196 -14.95 -14.40 12.83
C TYR A 196 -14.91 -13.14 13.69
N ILE A 197 -14.68 -11.94 13.13
CA ILE A 197 -14.40 -10.75 13.96
C ILE A 197 -15.56 -10.35 14.88
N SER A 198 -16.80 -10.75 14.56
CA SER A 198 -17.96 -10.56 15.43
C SER A 198 -17.84 -11.27 16.78
N PHE A 199 -17.15 -12.41 16.84
CA PHE A 199 -16.88 -13.12 18.10
C PHE A 199 -15.85 -12.40 18.99
N PHE A 200 -15.12 -11.44 18.44
CA PHE A 200 -14.14 -10.60 19.13
C PHE A 200 -14.67 -9.17 19.37
N GLY A 201 -15.99 -8.95 19.24
CA GLY A 201 -16.62 -7.65 19.44
C GLY A 201 -16.54 -6.70 18.23
N GLY A 202 -16.13 -7.19 17.06
CA GLY A 202 -16.02 -6.38 15.83
C GLY A 202 -17.22 -6.44 14.91
N ASP A 203 -17.37 -5.43 14.07
CA ASP A 203 -18.37 -5.42 13.01
C ASP A 203 -17.76 -5.84 11.66
N PRO A 204 -18.11 -7.04 11.14
CA PRO A 204 -17.58 -7.52 9.87
C PRO A 204 -18.04 -6.67 8.67
N SER A 205 -18.99 -5.75 8.83
CA SER A 205 -19.43 -4.80 7.81
C SER A 205 -18.70 -3.46 7.85
N ARG A 206 -17.76 -3.25 8.79
CA ARG A 206 -16.94 -2.04 8.93
C ARG A 206 -15.46 -2.40 9.00
N ILE A 207 -14.90 -2.82 7.86
CA ILE A 207 -13.49 -3.21 7.76
C ILE A 207 -12.74 -2.19 6.91
N THR A 208 -11.87 -1.42 7.55
CA THR A 208 -10.89 -0.58 6.86
C THR A 208 -9.60 -1.37 6.66
N VAL A 209 -9.17 -1.54 5.42
CA VAL A 209 -7.85 -2.12 5.11
C VAL A 209 -6.82 -1.01 5.20
N MET A 210 -5.82 -1.18 6.06
CA MET A 210 -4.78 -0.19 6.31
C MET A 210 -3.40 -0.80 6.04
N GLY A 211 -2.44 -0.02 5.56
CA GLY A 211 -1.07 -0.49 5.48
C GLY A 211 -0.05 0.62 5.27
N HIS A 212 1.22 0.29 5.49
CA HIS A 212 2.34 1.23 5.35
C HIS A 212 3.34 0.78 4.28
N GLY A 213 3.86 1.72 3.48
CA GLY A 213 4.82 1.42 2.41
C GLY A 213 4.26 0.38 1.43
N SER A 214 4.98 -0.74 1.24
CA SER A 214 4.48 -1.87 0.45
C SER A 214 3.16 -2.46 0.98
N GLY A 215 2.91 -2.38 2.29
CA GLY A 215 1.62 -2.75 2.89
C GLY A 215 0.50 -1.78 2.50
N GLY A 216 0.79 -0.49 2.33
CA GLY A 216 -0.15 0.52 1.84
C GLY A 216 -0.47 0.33 0.35
N SER A 217 0.54 -0.01 -0.45
CA SER A 217 0.33 -0.48 -1.83
C SER A 217 -0.51 -1.75 -1.88
N ALA A 218 -0.25 -2.76 -1.03
CA ALA A 218 -1.07 -3.97 -0.96
C ALA A 218 -2.52 -3.66 -0.55
N ALA A 219 -2.74 -2.80 0.44
CA ALA A 219 -4.06 -2.39 0.89
C ALA A 219 -4.88 -1.77 -0.26
N THR A 220 -4.26 -0.88 -1.02
CA THR A 220 -4.91 -0.20 -2.16
C THR A 220 -5.13 -1.12 -3.35
N LEU A 221 -4.19 -2.03 -3.66
CA LEU A 221 -4.38 -3.09 -4.65
C LEU A 221 -5.54 -4.01 -4.29
N MET A 222 -5.65 -4.42 -3.02
CA MET A 222 -6.80 -5.21 -2.56
C MET A 222 -8.11 -4.43 -2.69
N ALA A 223 -8.13 -3.14 -2.32
CA ALA A 223 -9.33 -2.31 -2.43
C ALA A 223 -9.79 -2.05 -3.88
N LEU A 224 -8.87 -2.04 -4.84
CA LEU A 224 -9.19 -1.98 -6.28
C LEU A 224 -9.65 -3.34 -6.84
N SER A 225 -9.28 -4.44 -6.19
CA SER A 225 -9.61 -5.80 -6.61
C SER A 225 -11.09 -6.14 -6.38
N PRO A 226 -11.74 -6.86 -7.32
CA PRO A 226 -13.04 -7.48 -7.06
C PRO A 226 -13.05 -8.44 -5.86
N GLU A 227 -11.89 -8.95 -5.46
CA GLU A 227 -11.73 -9.87 -4.33
C GLU A 227 -11.63 -9.15 -2.96
N GLY A 228 -11.39 -7.83 -2.96
CA GLY A 228 -11.30 -7.02 -1.74
C GLY A 228 -12.62 -6.40 -1.28
N ARG A 229 -13.78 -6.86 -1.80
CA ARG A 229 -15.12 -6.30 -1.52
C ARG A 229 -15.54 -6.25 -0.05
N SER A 230 -14.85 -6.98 0.82
CA SER A 230 -15.09 -6.91 2.27
C SER A 230 -14.59 -5.62 2.89
N ALA A 231 -13.69 -4.89 2.23
CA ALA A 231 -13.26 -3.57 2.68
C ALA A 231 -14.39 -2.56 2.52
N THR A 232 -14.52 -1.66 3.49
CA THR A 232 -15.41 -0.51 3.47
C THR A 232 -14.66 0.83 3.48
N GLY A 233 -13.34 0.78 3.67
CA GLY A 233 -12.41 1.89 3.52
C GLY A 233 -11.00 1.37 3.27
N VAL A 234 -10.14 2.21 2.71
CA VAL A 234 -8.71 1.92 2.58
C VAL A 234 -7.87 3.06 3.13
N ALA A 235 -6.85 2.74 3.93
CA ALA A 235 -5.90 3.69 4.48
C ALA A 235 -4.47 3.31 4.08
N ALA A 236 -3.73 4.23 3.46
CA ALA A 236 -2.46 3.92 2.82
C ALA A 236 -1.39 4.96 3.21
N LEU A 237 -0.49 4.54 4.10
CA LEU A 237 0.54 5.40 4.69
C LEU A 237 1.85 5.21 3.91
N SER A 238 2.39 6.30 3.37
CA SER A 238 3.71 6.33 2.71
C SER A 238 3.86 5.25 1.62
N GLY A 239 2.73 4.94 0.96
CA GLY A 239 2.58 3.88 -0.04
C GLY A 239 1.19 3.95 -0.67
N ALA A 240 1.12 3.82 -1.99
CA ALA A 240 -0.05 4.12 -2.79
C ALA A 240 -0.18 3.12 -3.96
N PRO A 241 -1.31 3.07 -4.70
CA PRO A 241 -1.46 2.18 -5.85
C PRO A 241 -0.52 2.55 -7.01
N LEU A 242 -0.11 3.81 -7.12
CA LEU A 242 0.85 4.28 -8.12
C LEU A 242 2.28 4.42 -7.58
N SER A 243 2.59 3.89 -6.39
CA SER A 243 3.98 3.86 -5.92
C SER A 243 4.84 2.99 -6.87
N PRO A 244 6.09 3.36 -7.17
CA PRO A 244 6.90 2.61 -8.14
C PRO A 244 7.15 1.14 -7.78
N GLY A 245 7.20 0.83 -6.49
CA GLY A 245 7.32 -0.53 -5.98
C GLY A 245 6.00 -1.29 -5.82
N ALA A 246 4.84 -0.67 -6.11
CA ALA A 246 3.53 -1.27 -5.87
C ALA A 246 3.34 -2.55 -6.70
N VAL A 247 3.67 -2.49 -7.99
CA VAL A 247 3.54 -3.57 -8.98
C VAL A 247 4.83 -3.69 -9.78
N ARG A 248 5.33 -4.92 -9.93
CA ARG A 248 6.54 -5.26 -10.69
C ARG A 248 6.23 -5.29 -12.18
N GLU A 249 7.02 -4.54 -12.94
CA GLU A 249 6.94 -4.50 -14.40
C GLU A 249 7.43 -5.82 -15.03
N ASN A 250 8.58 -6.34 -14.57
CA ASN A 250 9.19 -7.55 -15.12
C ASN A 250 9.50 -8.59 -14.03
N PRO A 251 8.49 -9.32 -13.51
CA PRO A 251 8.69 -10.32 -12.47
C PRO A 251 9.52 -11.53 -12.94
N TYR A 252 9.55 -11.82 -14.25
CA TYR A 252 10.29 -12.95 -14.83
C TYR A 252 11.81 -12.81 -14.65
N GLN A 253 12.35 -11.59 -14.75
CA GLN A 253 13.79 -11.34 -14.52
C GLN A 253 14.23 -11.78 -13.13
N HIS A 254 13.42 -11.54 -12.09
CA HIS A 254 13.71 -12.01 -10.74
C HIS A 254 13.67 -13.54 -10.66
N ALA A 255 12.71 -14.18 -11.33
CA ALA A 255 12.61 -15.64 -11.35
C ALA A 255 13.81 -16.30 -12.06
N GLU A 256 14.30 -15.72 -13.15
CA GLU A 256 15.52 -16.18 -13.81
C GLU A 256 16.75 -16.04 -12.91
N ALA A 257 16.95 -14.87 -12.32
CA ALA A 257 18.08 -14.64 -11.41
C ALA A 257 18.03 -15.59 -10.20
N LEU A 258 16.85 -15.84 -9.66
CA LEU A 258 16.66 -16.83 -8.58
C LEU A 258 16.99 -18.24 -9.04
N SER A 259 16.59 -18.63 -10.26
CA SER A 259 16.90 -19.96 -10.81
C SER A 259 18.40 -20.18 -10.94
N GLU A 260 19.15 -19.16 -11.40
CA GLU A 260 20.60 -19.20 -11.54
C GLU A 260 21.28 -19.32 -10.17
N LYS A 261 20.85 -18.52 -9.19
CA LYS A 261 21.39 -18.55 -7.82
C LYS A 261 21.11 -19.85 -7.07
N THR A 262 19.96 -20.47 -7.33
CA THR A 262 19.56 -21.71 -6.64
C THR A 262 20.03 -22.98 -7.34
N GLY A 263 20.43 -22.87 -8.61
CA GLY A 263 20.73 -24.00 -9.50
C GLY A 263 19.49 -24.73 -10.02
N CYS A 264 18.31 -24.10 -9.94
CA CYS A 264 17.06 -24.69 -10.42
C CYS A 264 16.83 -24.41 -11.91
N PRO A 265 16.09 -25.28 -12.63
CA PRO A 265 15.76 -25.05 -14.03
C PRO A 265 14.97 -23.75 -14.23
N LYS A 266 15.31 -22.95 -15.25
CA LYS A 266 14.59 -21.72 -15.62
C LYS A 266 13.16 -21.96 -16.10
N ALA A 267 12.96 -23.04 -16.88
CA ALA A 267 11.70 -23.34 -17.55
C ALA A 267 11.51 -24.86 -17.76
N PRO A 268 10.27 -25.34 -17.96
CA PRO A 268 9.02 -24.60 -17.75
C PRO A 268 8.82 -24.24 -16.27
N ALA A 269 7.91 -23.31 -15.96
CA ALA A 269 7.66 -22.84 -14.59
C ALA A 269 7.43 -23.97 -13.59
N GLU A 270 6.73 -25.03 -14.01
CA GLU A 270 6.52 -26.24 -13.20
C GLU A 270 7.84 -26.85 -12.70
N LYS A 271 8.86 -26.97 -13.56
CA LYS A 271 10.17 -27.55 -13.18
C LYS A 271 10.94 -26.64 -12.23
N LEU A 272 10.86 -25.32 -12.44
CA LEU A 272 11.43 -24.34 -11.51
C LEU A 272 10.82 -24.53 -10.12
N LEU A 273 9.48 -24.53 -10.03
CA LEU A 273 8.78 -24.66 -8.76
C LEU A 273 9.01 -26.02 -8.09
N ASN A 274 9.00 -27.11 -8.84
CA ASN A 274 9.28 -28.44 -8.29
C ASN A 274 10.70 -28.52 -7.72
N CYS A 275 11.69 -27.91 -8.37
CA CYS A 275 13.04 -27.79 -7.81
C CYS A 275 13.06 -26.92 -6.55
N LEU A 276 12.49 -25.71 -6.58
CA LEU A 276 12.47 -24.81 -5.42
C LEU A 276 11.73 -25.40 -4.21
N LYS A 277 10.71 -26.25 -4.42
CA LYS A 277 10.01 -26.97 -3.34
C LYS A 277 10.89 -27.96 -2.59
N THR A 278 11.97 -28.48 -3.19
CA THR A 278 12.88 -29.41 -2.51
C THR A 278 13.96 -28.70 -1.69
N LEU A 279 14.17 -27.41 -1.91
CA LEU A 279 15.19 -26.63 -1.20
C LEU A 279 14.71 -26.21 0.20
N PRO A 280 15.62 -26.07 1.18
CA PRO A 280 15.33 -25.34 2.40
C PRO A 280 14.93 -23.89 2.09
N ALA A 281 13.96 -23.34 2.85
CA ALA A 281 13.54 -21.95 2.68
C ALA A 281 14.72 -20.98 2.80
N GLU A 282 15.65 -21.23 3.72
CA GLU A 282 16.88 -20.46 3.90
C GLU A 282 17.68 -20.28 2.61
N LYS A 283 17.85 -21.33 1.81
CA LYS A 283 18.58 -21.26 0.54
C LYS A 283 17.91 -20.32 -0.46
N ILE A 284 16.57 -20.27 -0.46
CA ILE A 284 15.80 -19.38 -1.35
C ILE A 284 15.93 -17.94 -0.87
N ILE A 285 15.84 -17.70 0.44
CA ILE A 285 15.95 -16.36 1.03
C ILE A 285 17.36 -15.79 0.85
N MET A 286 18.41 -16.61 1.03
CA MET A 286 19.79 -16.20 0.74
C MET A 286 19.96 -15.85 -0.74
N ALA A 287 19.45 -16.68 -1.65
CA ALA A 287 19.47 -16.38 -3.08
C ALA A 287 18.74 -15.07 -3.42
N ASP A 288 17.56 -14.83 -2.83
CA ASP A 288 16.82 -13.56 -2.96
C ASP A 288 17.63 -12.34 -2.50
N ASN A 289 18.50 -12.51 -1.50
CA ASN A 289 19.38 -11.46 -1.01
C ASN A 289 20.55 -11.20 -1.96
N GLU A 290 21.18 -12.26 -2.46
CA GLU A 290 22.33 -12.16 -3.36
C GLU A 290 21.99 -11.57 -4.74
N ILE A 291 20.74 -11.68 -5.21
CA ILE A 291 20.31 -11.09 -6.49
C ILE A 291 20.50 -9.57 -6.50
N LYS A 292 20.41 -8.91 -5.34
CA LYS A 292 20.56 -7.45 -5.25
C LYS A 292 21.97 -6.95 -5.59
N GLY A 293 22.97 -7.82 -5.50
CA GLY A 293 24.38 -7.44 -5.65
C GLY A 293 24.88 -6.53 -4.52
N ASP A 294 26.20 -6.48 -4.34
CA ASP A 294 26.84 -5.65 -3.30
C ASP A 294 27.23 -4.26 -3.81
N MET A 295 27.09 -4.00 -5.12
CA MET A 295 27.51 -2.72 -5.72
C MET A 295 26.52 -1.59 -5.39
N ILE A 296 27.03 -0.55 -4.76
CA ILE A 296 26.32 0.72 -4.57
C ILE A 296 26.54 1.58 -5.81
N ASP A 297 25.47 1.82 -6.55
CA ASP A 297 25.42 2.73 -7.69
C ASP A 297 24.08 3.50 -7.69
N VAL A 298 23.86 4.35 -8.70
CA VAL A 298 22.65 5.17 -8.80
C VAL A 298 21.40 4.29 -8.96
N ASN A 299 21.47 3.21 -9.73
CA ASN A 299 20.33 2.34 -9.95
C ASN A 299 19.98 1.57 -8.68
N SER A 300 20.98 1.00 -7.99
CA SER A 300 20.74 0.28 -6.74
C SER A 300 20.25 1.21 -5.62
N PHE A 301 20.71 2.46 -5.60
CA PHE A 301 20.14 3.52 -4.75
C PHE A 301 18.65 3.74 -5.05
N LEU A 302 18.31 4.03 -6.32
CA LEU A 302 16.94 4.34 -6.71
C LEU A 302 15.99 3.15 -6.56
N ASP A 303 16.42 1.94 -6.90
CA ASP A 303 15.59 0.73 -6.78
C ASP A 303 15.30 0.36 -5.32
N GLU A 304 16.24 0.63 -4.41
CA GLU A 304 16.03 0.40 -2.97
C GLU A 304 15.06 1.42 -2.36
N LEU A 305 15.18 2.71 -2.72
CA LEU A 305 14.26 3.75 -2.23
C LEU A 305 12.85 3.58 -2.78
N SER A 306 12.74 3.22 -4.05
CA SER A 306 11.46 3.05 -4.75
C SER A 306 10.78 1.72 -4.42
N GLY A 307 11.46 0.82 -3.69
CA GLY A 307 10.96 -0.50 -3.36
C GLY A 307 10.78 -1.39 -4.58
N ARG A 308 11.52 -1.15 -5.68
CA ARG A 308 11.46 -1.89 -6.95
C ARG A 308 12.30 -3.16 -6.98
N SER A 309 13.30 -3.28 -6.11
CA SER A 309 14.17 -4.46 -6.08
C SER A 309 13.45 -5.73 -5.61
N GLY A 310 13.79 -6.86 -6.23
CA GLY A 310 13.38 -8.19 -5.80
C GLY A 310 11.94 -8.58 -6.16
N ALA A 311 11.48 -9.72 -5.66
CA ALA A 311 10.11 -10.18 -5.84
C ALA A 311 9.08 -9.20 -5.24
N GLY A 312 7.93 -9.05 -5.89
CA GLY A 312 6.85 -8.17 -5.46
C GLY A 312 5.57 -8.46 -6.22
N SER A 313 4.50 -7.69 -5.97
CA SER A 313 3.22 -7.91 -6.64
C SER A 313 3.33 -7.73 -8.16
N ARG A 314 2.45 -8.35 -8.95
CA ARG A 314 2.39 -8.18 -10.41
C ARG A 314 0.95 -8.09 -10.93
N VAL A 315 0.78 -7.57 -12.15
CA VAL A 315 -0.49 -7.66 -12.89
C VAL A 315 -0.68 -9.08 -13.41
N GLU A 316 -1.72 -9.79 -12.99
CA GLU A 316 -2.06 -11.17 -13.34
C GLU A 316 -2.70 -11.32 -14.73
N GLY A 317 -3.51 -10.34 -15.14
CA GLY A 317 -4.34 -10.39 -16.34
C GLY A 317 -5.74 -10.98 -16.09
N PRO A 318 -6.74 -10.65 -16.93
CA PRO A 318 -8.14 -11.09 -16.77
C PRO A 318 -8.35 -12.59 -16.97
N HIS A 319 -7.42 -13.24 -17.68
CA HIS A 319 -7.48 -14.66 -18.03
C HIS A 319 -6.13 -15.33 -17.78
N ASP A 320 -5.71 -15.32 -16.52
CA ASP A 320 -4.50 -16.00 -16.05
C ASP A 320 -4.56 -17.55 -16.16
N ARG A 321 -5.65 -18.09 -16.72
CA ARG A 321 -5.93 -19.50 -16.98
C ARG A 321 -6.06 -20.37 -15.72
N ARG A 322 -6.09 -19.81 -14.51
CA ARG A 322 -6.20 -20.56 -13.24
C ARG A 322 -7.64 -20.88 -12.84
N SER A 323 -8.63 -20.52 -13.67
CA SER A 323 -10.07 -20.67 -13.41
C SER A 323 -10.56 -19.97 -12.13
N LEU A 324 -9.71 -19.18 -11.48
CA LEU A 324 -10.01 -18.41 -10.28
C LEU A 324 -9.77 -16.93 -10.56
N PRO A 325 -10.50 -16.01 -9.92
CA PRO A 325 -10.27 -14.58 -10.09
C PRO A 325 -8.83 -14.18 -9.77
N PRO A 326 -8.23 -13.27 -10.57
CA PRO A 326 -6.98 -12.60 -10.22
C PRO A 326 -7.20 -11.62 -9.05
N LEU A 327 -6.14 -11.31 -8.31
CA LEU A 327 -6.19 -10.25 -7.30
C LEU A 327 -5.84 -8.90 -7.92
N VAL A 328 -4.79 -8.84 -8.73
CA VAL A 328 -4.37 -7.63 -9.48
C VAL A 328 -4.60 -7.92 -10.95
N GLU A 329 -5.82 -7.68 -11.42
CA GLU A 329 -6.23 -8.04 -12.79
C GLU A 329 -5.51 -7.21 -13.85
N GLU A 330 -5.31 -5.92 -13.59
CA GLU A 330 -4.75 -4.94 -14.53
C GLU A 330 -3.86 -3.94 -13.79
N ALA A 331 -3.21 -3.05 -14.54
CA ALA A 331 -2.42 -1.98 -13.95
C ALA A 331 -3.31 -1.09 -13.06
N PRO A 332 -2.83 -0.63 -11.89
CA PRO A 332 -3.64 0.16 -10.96
C PRO A 332 -4.25 1.41 -11.62
N THR A 333 -3.54 2.00 -12.57
CA THR A 333 -4.01 3.11 -13.39
C THR A 333 -5.28 2.82 -14.17
N ASP A 334 -5.36 1.63 -14.77
CA ASP A 334 -6.51 1.24 -15.58
C ASP A 334 -7.71 0.96 -14.67
N SER A 335 -7.47 0.35 -13.51
CA SER A 335 -8.49 0.20 -12.47
C SER A 335 -9.00 1.55 -11.95
N LEU A 336 -8.11 2.53 -11.77
CA LEU A 336 -8.51 3.87 -11.36
C LEU A 336 -9.37 4.55 -12.43
N LYS A 337 -8.95 4.49 -13.71
CA LYS A 337 -9.71 5.06 -14.85
C LYS A 337 -11.07 4.40 -15.06
N ARG A 338 -11.17 3.09 -14.83
CA ARG A 338 -12.43 2.31 -14.91
C ARG A 338 -13.33 2.48 -13.68
N LYS A 339 -12.95 3.34 -12.74
CA LYS A 339 -13.70 3.63 -11.52
C LYS A 339 -13.87 2.42 -10.62
N HIS A 340 -12.84 1.58 -10.49
CA HIS A 340 -12.86 0.44 -9.56
C HIS A 340 -12.71 0.86 -8.08
N GLN A 341 -12.52 2.15 -7.77
CA GLN A 341 -12.49 2.66 -6.40
C GLN A 341 -13.90 2.59 -5.78
N ARG A 342 -14.18 1.51 -5.04
CA ARG A 342 -15.50 1.27 -4.43
C ARG A 342 -15.65 1.81 -3.01
N VAL A 343 -14.53 2.20 -2.40
CA VAL A 343 -14.44 2.58 -1.00
C VAL A 343 -13.66 3.90 -0.86
N PRO A 344 -13.94 4.70 0.18
CA PRO A 344 -13.16 5.89 0.45
C PRO A 344 -11.69 5.53 0.75
N MET A 345 -10.77 6.44 0.39
CA MET A 345 -9.34 6.30 0.65
C MET A 345 -8.81 7.40 1.57
N PHE A 346 -7.98 7.05 2.55
CA PHE A 346 -7.19 7.99 3.32
C PHE A 346 -5.69 7.70 3.11
N THR A 347 -4.96 8.59 2.46
CA THR A 347 -3.55 8.38 2.13
C THR A 347 -2.69 9.57 2.53
N GLY A 348 -1.40 9.35 2.70
CA GLY A 348 -0.46 10.42 2.97
C GLY A 348 0.98 9.94 3.00
N VAL A 349 1.87 10.87 3.29
CA VAL A 349 3.32 10.73 3.25
C VAL A 349 3.95 11.43 4.44
N THR A 350 5.18 11.06 4.78
CA THR A 350 6.02 11.86 5.66
C THR A 350 6.69 12.99 4.89
N SER A 351 6.97 14.11 5.53
CA SER A 351 7.59 15.26 4.85
C SER A 351 9.03 15.02 4.38
N ALA A 352 9.74 14.01 4.91
CA ALA A 352 11.13 13.73 4.59
C ALA A 352 11.42 12.23 4.37
N GLU A 353 10.54 11.54 3.63
CA GLU A 353 10.55 10.08 3.38
C GLU A 353 11.95 9.47 3.22
N THR A 354 12.81 10.07 2.38
CA THR A 354 14.09 9.48 1.98
C THR A 354 15.28 9.94 2.83
N ALA A 355 15.05 10.79 3.84
CA ALA A 355 16.11 11.43 4.61
C ALA A 355 17.07 10.43 5.27
N ASN A 356 16.55 9.39 5.93
CA ASN A 356 17.38 8.39 6.59
C ASN A 356 18.26 7.62 5.59
N ALA A 357 17.76 7.32 4.38
CA ALA A 357 18.55 6.61 3.39
C ALA A 357 19.69 7.48 2.83
N VAL A 358 19.38 8.73 2.52
CA VAL A 358 20.34 9.71 1.97
C VAL A 358 21.42 10.07 2.98
N PHE A 359 21.04 10.33 4.24
CA PHE A 359 22.00 10.68 5.31
C PHE A 359 22.62 9.45 6.00
N GLY A 360 22.06 8.26 5.79
CA GLY A 360 22.53 6.99 6.32
C GLY A 360 23.34 6.21 5.29
N LYS A 361 22.80 5.07 4.83
CA LYS A 361 23.48 4.08 3.97
C LYS A 361 24.17 4.69 2.75
N TYR A 362 23.54 5.66 2.08
CA TYR A 362 24.02 6.19 0.81
C TYR A 362 24.83 7.48 0.93
N ARG A 363 25.01 8.01 2.13
CA ARG A 363 25.63 9.32 2.36
C ARG A 363 26.97 9.50 1.65
N ASN A 364 27.91 8.60 1.90
CA ASN A 364 29.27 8.73 1.38
C ASN A 364 29.31 8.55 -0.14
N PHE A 365 28.51 7.62 -0.66
CA PHE A 365 28.33 7.46 -2.10
C PHE A 365 27.83 8.76 -2.74
N LEU A 366 26.75 9.32 -2.21
CA LEU A 366 26.13 10.53 -2.75
C LEU A 366 27.05 11.76 -2.65
N ILE A 367 27.77 11.93 -1.53
CA ILE A 367 28.77 13.01 -1.39
C ILE A 367 29.82 12.89 -2.49
N ASN A 368 30.41 11.70 -2.68
CA ASN A 368 31.43 11.49 -3.71
C ASN A 368 30.86 11.77 -5.11
N GLN A 369 29.64 11.30 -5.39
CA GLN A 369 28.99 11.56 -6.68
C GLN A 369 28.79 13.06 -6.94
N VAL A 370 28.25 13.83 -5.97
CA VAL A 370 28.01 15.26 -6.18
C VAL A 370 29.29 16.09 -6.25
N THR A 371 30.40 15.61 -5.66
CA THR A 371 31.69 16.31 -5.72
C THR A 371 32.54 15.95 -6.94
N GLU A 372 32.49 14.69 -7.39
CA GLU A 372 33.40 14.18 -8.41
C GLU A 372 32.75 14.08 -9.80
N VAL A 373 31.42 13.91 -9.87
CA VAL A 373 30.70 13.71 -11.14
C VAL A 373 30.04 15.02 -11.56
N LYS A 374 30.55 15.60 -12.65
CA LYS A 374 29.99 16.81 -13.24
C LYS A 374 28.52 16.58 -13.64
N ASP A 375 27.66 17.52 -13.27
CA ASP A 375 26.22 17.51 -13.59
C ASP A 375 25.50 16.24 -13.08
N PHE A 376 25.99 15.62 -12.00
CA PHE A 376 25.42 14.40 -11.41
C PHE A 376 23.92 14.50 -11.15
N ILE A 377 23.49 15.60 -10.51
CA ILE A 377 22.09 15.83 -10.17
C ILE A 377 21.24 15.84 -11.44
N LYS A 378 21.61 16.68 -12.42
CA LYS A 378 20.88 16.82 -13.67
C LYS A 378 20.80 15.52 -14.48
N ASN A 379 21.95 14.89 -14.74
CA ASN A 379 22.05 13.82 -15.74
C ASN A 379 21.82 12.42 -15.17
N HIS A 380 22.28 12.17 -13.94
CA HIS A 380 22.24 10.83 -13.35
C HIS A 380 21.07 10.69 -12.38
N LEU A 381 20.94 11.60 -11.41
CA LEU A 381 19.90 11.49 -10.39
C LEU A 381 18.51 11.80 -10.96
N ILE A 382 18.28 13.00 -11.50
CA ILE A 382 16.97 13.38 -12.05
C ILE A 382 16.63 12.53 -13.28
N GLY A 383 17.61 12.22 -14.12
CA GLY A 383 17.44 11.29 -15.24
C GLY A 383 16.95 9.91 -14.79
N GLY A 384 17.61 9.31 -13.78
CA GLY A 384 17.21 8.04 -13.20
C GLY A 384 15.83 8.08 -12.54
N LEU A 385 15.55 9.13 -11.75
CA LEU A 385 14.24 9.32 -11.12
C LEU A 385 13.10 9.44 -12.15
N ARG A 386 13.32 10.18 -13.24
CA ARG A 386 12.37 10.23 -14.35
C ARG A 386 12.14 8.85 -14.95
N GLY A 387 13.20 8.06 -15.15
CA GLY A 387 13.09 6.68 -15.60
C GLY A 387 12.20 5.85 -14.68
N VAL A 388 12.42 5.93 -13.36
CA VAL A 388 11.59 5.25 -12.36
C VAL A 388 10.13 5.69 -12.45
N VAL A 389 9.86 7.00 -12.46
CA VAL A 389 8.49 7.53 -12.54
C VAL A 389 7.79 7.09 -13.84
N GLN A 390 8.49 7.14 -14.98
CA GLN A 390 7.95 6.78 -16.30
C GLN A 390 7.60 5.29 -16.45
N THR A 391 8.24 4.41 -15.68
CA THR A 391 7.87 2.98 -15.68
C THR A 391 6.50 2.72 -15.02
N VAL A 392 6.00 3.65 -14.21
CA VAL A 392 4.69 3.52 -13.57
C VAL A 392 3.63 4.06 -14.51
N GLN A 393 2.82 3.17 -15.08
CA GLN A 393 1.70 3.55 -15.93
C GLN A 393 0.81 4.59 -15.21
N GLY A 394 0.58 5.75 -15.84
CA GLY A 394 -0.22 6.83 -15.27
C GLY A 394 0.55 7.89 -14.51
N LEU A 395 1.81 7.65 -14.19
CA LEU A 395 2.75 8.70 -13.82
C LEU A 395 3.46 9.21 -15.08
N ASN A 396 2.68 9.53 -16.12
CA ASN A 396 3.22 10.05 -17.37
C ASN A 396 3.36 11.57 -17.26
N PRO A 397 4.57 12.14 -17.17
CA PRO A 397 4.76 13.54 -17.52
C PRO A 397 4.34 13.70 -18.98
N LEU A 398 3.51 14.70 -19.29
CA LEU A 398 3.02 14.99 -20.65
C LEU A 398 4.11 14.74 -21.72
N GLU A 399 3.72 14.08 -22.81
CA GLU A 399 4.55 14.02 -24.02
C GLU A 399 4.85 15.46 -24.49
N LEU A 400 6.05 15.93 -24.11
CA LEU A 400 6.97 16.73 -24.89
C LEU A 400 6.34 17.56 -26.03
N THR A 401 5.54 18.57 -25.69
CA THR A 401 5.35 19.74 -26.55
C THR A 401 5.31 21.02 -25.70
N GLY A 402 6.23 21.95 -25.97
CA GLY A 402 6.30 23.28 -25.35
C GLY A 402 6.97 23.37 -23.97
N LEU A 403 6.46 22.71 -22.93
CA LEU A 403 6.83 23.03 -21.54
C LEU A 403 8.30 22.74 -21.16
N ASN A 404 8.89 21.65 -21.68
CA ASN A 404 10.30 21.33 -21.47
C ASN A 404 11.25 22.36 -22.11
N GLN A 405 10.78 23.22 -23.02
CA GLN A 405 11.59 24.33 -23.56
C GLN A 405 11.55 25.57 -22.66
N VAL A 406 10.63 25.61 -21.69
CA VAL A 406 10.38 26.80 -20.85
C VAL A 406 11.07 26.66 -19.50
N VAL A 407 11.01 25.50 -18.85
CA VAL A 407 11.83 25.11 -17.67
C VAL A 407 11.96 23.58 -17.59
N PRO A 408 13.13 22.99 -17.89
CA PRO A 408 13.33 21.54 -17.68
C PRO A 408 13.39 21.21 -16.18
N LEU A 409 12.62 20.20 -15.72
CA LEU A 409 12.75 19.61 -14.38
C LEU A 409 14.22 19.36 -13.94
N PRO A 410 15.12 18.87 -14.83
CA PRO A 410 16.53 18.74 -14.48
C PRO A 410 17.24 20.08 -14.20
N ASP A 411 16.89 21.15 -14.93
CA ASP A 411 17.48 22.47 -14.73
C ASP A 411 16.97 23.12 -13.44
N TYR A 412 15.70 22.88 -13.07
CA TYR A 412 15.16 23.31 -11.78
C TYR A 412 15.98 22.76 -10.61
N TYR A 413 16.12 21.43 -10.51
CA TYR A 413 16.86 20.82 -9.41
C TYR A 413 18.37 21.12 -9.47
N GLN A 414 18.95 21.24 -10.67
CA GLN A 414 20.34 21.66 -10.81
C GLN A 414 20.54 23.10 -10.30
N ALA A 415 19.65 24.04 -10.60
CA ALA A 415 19.77 25.41 -10.12
C ALA A 415 19.53 25.54 -8.61
N VAL A 416 18.61 24.74 -8.05
CA VAL A 416 18.46 24.64 -6.59
C VAL A 416 19.74 24.13 -5.94
N PHE A 417 20.38 23.12 -6.56
CA PHE A 417 21.66 22.59 -6.12
C PHE A 417 22.81 23.58 -6.27
N ASP A 418 22.92 24.31 -7.38
CA ASP A 418 24.02 25.27 -7.62
C ASP A 418 24.00 26.44 -6.62
N ASN A 419 22.82 26.74 -6.06
CA ASN A 419 22.65 27.71 -4.97
C ASN A 419 23.02 27.14 -3.59
N SER A 420 23.40 25.87 -3.49
CA SER A 420 23.81 25.21 -2.24
C SER A 420 25.32 25.33 -2.03
N LEU A 421 25.71 26.09 -1.00
CA LEU A 421 27.11 26.44 -0.73
C LEU A 421 27.92 25.31 -0.04
N LYS A 422 27.26 24.22 0.39
CA LYS A 422 27.88 23.11 1.16
C LYS A 422 27.37 21.75 0.70
N ALA A 423 28.22 20.71 0.80
CA ALA A 423 27.86 19.32 0.47
C ALA A 423 26.67 18.75 1.30
N ILE A 424 26.42 19.27 2.50
CA ILE A 424 25.25 18.88 3.32
C ILE A 424 23.94 19.47 2.77
N ASP A 425 24.02 20.66 2.18
CA ASP A 425 22.87 21.29 1.51
C ASP A 425 22.50 20.48 0.25
N ALA A 426 23.50 20.02 -0.50
CA ALA A 426 23.33 19.09 -1.62
C ALA A 426 22.56 17.80 -1.25
N LEU A 427 22.89 17.15 -0.14
CA LEU A 427 22.14 15.97 0.34
C LEU A 427 20.68 16.31 0.66
N SER A 428 20.42 17.50 1.20
CA SER A 428 19.05 17.95 1.50
C SER A 428 18.23 18.08 0.20
N GLU A 429 18.82 18.57 -0.89
CA GLU A 429 18.14 18.64 -2.19
C GLU A 429 17.90 17.25 -2.80
N ILE A 430 18.79 16.29 -2.58
CA ILE A 430 18.57 14.90 -2.97
C ILE A 430 17.39 14.29 -2.21
N VAL A 431 17.24 14.60 -0.92
CA VAL A 431 16.06 14.17 -0.13
C VAL A 431 14.78 14.72 -0.74
N GLU A 432 14.73 16.02 -1.06
CA GLU A 432 13.55 16.63 -1.68
C GLU A 432 13.23 16.00 -3.04
N ALA A 433 14.23 15.86 -3.93
CA ALA A 433 14.02 15.29 -5.26
C ALA A 433 13.55 13.82 -5.23
N THR A 434 14.15 13.01 -4.36
CA THR A 434 13.79 11.59 -4.22
C THR A 434 12.46 11.40 -3.50
N GLY A 435 12.19 12.16 -2.44
CA GLY A 435 10.90 12.17 -1.75
C GLY A 435 9.76 12.60 -2.67
N ASP A 436 10.00 13.60 -3.51
CA ASP A 436 9.03 14.05 -4.50
C ASP A 436 8.67 12.98 -5.53
N ALA A 437 9.69 12.44 -6.19
CA ALA A 437 9.50 11.50 -7.29
C ALA A 437 8.94 10.15 -6.83
N LEU A 438 9.37 9.66 -5.65
CA LEU A 438 9.12 8.28 -5.23
C LEU A 438 7.93 8.13 -4.27
N PHE A 439 7.53 9.21 -3.59
CA PHE A 439 6.46 9.17 -2.59
C PHE A 439 5.40 10.26 -2.82
N ASN A 440 5.78 11.54 -2.81
CA ASN A 440 4.81 12.65 -2.87
C ASN A 440 4.01 12.63 -4.17
N PHE A 441 4.67 12.52 -5.32
CA PHE A 441 4.01 12.53 -6.62
C PHE A 441 3.12 11.30 -6.85
N PRO A 442 3.58 10.07 -6.57
CA PRO A 442 2.71 8.89 -6.56
C PRO A 442 1.49 9.00 -5.65
N ALA A 443 1.64 9.49 -4.40
CA ALA A 443 0.54 9.65 -3.46
C ALA A 443 -0.46 10.72 -3.94
N TYR A 444 0.06 11.86 -4.40
CA TYR A 444 -0.73 12.96 -4.95
C TYR A 444 -1.52 12.54 -6.19
N GLN A 445 -0.89 11.85 -7.15
CA GLN A 445 -1.58 11.36 -8.33
C GLN A 445 -2.59 10.26 -7.96
N SER A 446 -2.27 9.40 -7.00
CA SER A 446 -3.21 8.38 -6.51
C SER A 446 -4.46 8.99 -5.88
N VAL A 447 -4.34 9.98 -5.00
CA VAL A 447 -5.50 10.63 -4.37
C VAL A 447 -6.36 11.38 -5.39
N ARG A 448 -5.71 12.04 -6.36
CA ARG A 448 -6.39 12.74 -7.45
C ARG A 448 -7.21 11.79 -8.30
N GLU A 449 -6.63 10.70 -8.79
CA GLU A 449 -7.34 9.71 -9.60
C GLU A 449 -8.42 8.96 -8.79
N TRP A 450 -8.14 8.63 -7.51
CA TRP A 450 -9.10 7.96 -6.64
C TRP A 450 -10.36 8.81 -6.39
N SER A 451 -10.17 10.12 -6.20
CA SER A 451 -11.26 11.08 -5.93
C SER A 451 -12.32 11.14 -7.03
N THR A 452 -12.02 10.66 -8.24
CA THR A 452 -12.95 10.61 -9.37
C THR A 452 -13.99 9.50 -9.29
N GLY A 453 -13.74 8.49 -8.43
CA GLY A 453 -14.59 7.33 -8.21
C GLY A 453 -15.19 7.25 -6.80
N ALA A 454 -14.39 7.57 -5.77
CA ALA A 454 -14.81 7.55 -4.36
C ALA A 454 -14.12 8.66 -3.55
N PRO A 455 -14.67 9.08 -2.38
CA PRO A 455 -14.04 10.09 -1.55
C PRO A 455 -12.59 9.72 -1.20
N ALA A 456 -11.66 10.65 -1.36
CA ALA A 456 -10.26 10.43 -1.07
C ALA A 456 -9.73 11.57 -0.19
N PHE A 457 -8.78 11.30 0.69
CA PHE A 457 -8.21 12.27 1.63
C PHE A 457 -6.68 12.16 1.60
N LEU A 458 -6.00 13.31 1.59
CA LEU A 458 -4.54 13.40 1.58
C LEU A 458 -4.04 14.00 2.90
N TYR A 459 -2.95 13.46 3.45
CA TYR A 459 -2.22 14.08 4.55
C TYR A 459 -0.70 14.18 4.29
N SER A 460 -0.07 15.12 4.97
CA SER A 460 1.38 15.29 5.11
C SER A 460 1.73 15.20 6.60
N PHE A 461 2.51 14.21 6.99
CA PHE A 461 3.00 14.07 8.37
C PHE A 461 4.32 14.82 8.52
N GLU A 462 4.32 15.88 9.30
CA GLU A 462 5.43 16.85 9.42
C GLU A 462 5.96 16.98 10.85
N HIS A 463 5.33 16.32 11.82
CA HIS A 463 5.76 16.35 13.22
C HIS A 463 7.05 15.58 13.44
N LEU A 464 8.14 16.28 13.76
CA LEU A 464 9.42 15.67 14.14
C LEU A 464 9.53 15.61 15.67
N GLY A 465 9.02 14.54 16.25
CA GLY A 465 9.03 14.30 17.69
C GLY A 465 10.05 13.26 18.17
N ASN A 466 10.07 13.01 19.48
CA ASN A 466 10.99 12.05 20.10
C ASN A 466 10.56 10.58 19.85
N LEU A 467 9.30 10.36 19.48
CA LEU A 467 8.75 9.05 19.10
C LEU A 467 9.21 8.55 17.72
N THR A 468 10.42 8.90 17.29
CA THR A 468 10.89 8.42 16.00
C THR A 468 11.33 6.94 16.07
N ARG A 469 10.49 6.03 15.58
CA ARG A 469 10.72 4.57 15.64
C ARG A 469 10.59 3.85 14.29
N GLY A 470 10.75 4.54 13.15
CA GLY A 470 10.63 3.90 11.83
C GLY A 470 11.46 2.61 11.68
N ASN A 471 12.71 2.60 12.15
CA ASN A 471 13.59 1.42 12.10
C ASN A 471 13.11 0.24 12.99
N HIS A 472 12.30 0.50 14.01
CA HIS A 472 11.76 -0.56 14.85
C HIS A 472 10.63 -1.30 14.13
N PHE A 473 9.72 -0.57 13.50
CA PHE A 473 8.60 -1.16 12.75
C PHE A 473 9.01 -1.72 11.38
N LEU A 474 10.03 -1.12 10.77
CA LEU A 474 10.52 -1.43 9.43
C LEU A 474 12.05 -1.61 9.44
N PRO A 475 12.58 -2.59 10.18
CA PRO A 475 14.01 -2.80 10.26
C PRO A 475 14.56 -3.24 8.89
N GLY A 476 15.83 -2.92 8.64
CA GLY A 476 16.54 -3.38 7.45
C GLY A 476 16.25 -2.59 6.16
N LEU A 477 15.36 -1.59 6.20
CA LEU A 477 15.14 -0.68 5.08
C LEU A 477 16.09 0.53 5.19
N ALA A 478 16.77 0.88 4.10
CA ALA A 478 17.58 2.10 4.08
C ALA A 478 16.77 3.36 4.44
N LEU A 479 15.47 3.39 4.09
CA LEU A 479 14.54 4.48 4.37
C LEU A 479 14.30 4.73 5.88
N THR A 480 14.63 3.78 6.75
CA THR A 480 14.38 3.90 8.20
C THR A 480 15.68 3.90 9.02
N GLN A 481 16.79 3.48 8.41
CA GLN A 481 18.09 3.40 9.07
C GLN A 481 18.73 4.79 9.24
N ARG A 482 18.64 5.32 10.45
CA ARG A 482 19.26 6.61 10.81
C ARG A 482 20.78 6.59 10.68
N SER A 483 21.33 7.75 10.34
CA SER A 483 22.77 7.98 10.33
C SER A 483 23.37 7.86 11.73
N VAL A 484 24.59 7.31 11.80
CA VAL A 484 25.40 7.29 13.04
C VAL A 484 26.02 8.68 13.30
N ASN A 485 26.08 9.54 12.28
CA ASN A 485 26.69 10.88 12.37
C ASN A 485 25.68 11.93 12.88
N ALA A 486 25.62 12.12 14.19
CA ALA A 486 24.73 13.09 14.84
C ALA A 486 24.92 14.56 14.39
N SER A 487 26.04 14.90 13.74
CA SER A 487 26.35 16.24 13.23
C SER A 487 25.63 16.59 11.93
N ASP A 488 25.31 15.61 11.08
CA ASP A 488 24.67 15.87 9.77
C ASP A 488 23.23 16.34 9.93
N GLY A 489 22.48 15.76 10.88
CA GLY A 489 21.11 16.17 11.18
C GLY A 489 20.99 17.58 11.78
N LYS A 490 22.03 18.08 12.47
CA LYS A 490 22.04 19.45 13.02
C LYS A 490 22.30 20.52 11.97
N ASN A 491 23.03 20.18 10.91
CA ASN A 491 23.44 21.10 9.85
C ASN A 491 22.58 21.00 8.59
N SER A 492 21.71 19.99 8.47
CA SER A 492 20.79 19.82 7.35
C SER A 492 19.64 20.85 7.39
N LYS A 493 19.17 21.23 6.19
CA LYS A 493 17.94 22.01 6.02
C LYS A 493 16.68 21.17 6.24
N ILE A 494 16.77 19.84 6.13
CA ILE A 494 15.64 18.93 6.31
C ILE A 494 15.31 18.80 7.79
N LYS A 495 14.06 19.13 8.15
CA LYS A 495 13.56 19.13 9.54
C LYS A 495 12.28 18.30 9.73
N GLY A 496 12.00 17.38 8.81
CA GLY A 496 10.80 16.56 8.81
C GLY A 496 11.02 15.11 9.30
N PRO A 497 9.96 14.41 9.73
CA PRO A 497 9.98 12.97 9.96
C PRO A 497 10.27 12.21 8.65
N ALA A 498 11.01 11.12 8.78
CA ALA A 498 11.35 10.22 7.67
C ALA A 498 10.38 9.03 7.59
N HIS A 499 10.57 8.19 6.57
CA HIS A 499 9.69 7.05 6.30
C HIS A 499 9.49 6.16 7.52
N GLY A 500 8.23 5.89 7.88
CA GLY A 500 7.85 5.03 8.99
C GLY A 500 7.88 5.69 10.37
N ASP A 501 8.34 6.93 10.49
CA ASP A 501 8.37 7.64 11.78
C ASP A 501 6.97 7.94 12.31
N GLU A 502 5.96 8.03 11.44
CA GLU A 502 4.56 8.21 11.78
C GLU A 502 3.93 6.97 12.45
N LEU A 503 4.54 5.78 12.30
CA LEU A 503 3.98 4.52 12.83
C LEU A 503 3.93 4.50 14.37
N ALA A 504 4.89 5.13 15.04
CA ALA A 504 4.93 5.22 16.51
C ALA A 504 3.81 6.10 17.10
N TYR A 505 3.14 6.89 16.25
CA TYR A 505 1.98 7.70 16.61
C TYR A 505 0.65 6.95 16.37
N LEU A 506 0.71 5.72 15.85
CA LEU A 506 -0.46 4.88 15.63
C LEU A 506 -0.40 3.58 16.43
N PHE A 507 0.80 3.01 16.60
CA PHE A 507 1.03 1.73 17.24
C PHE A 507 1.91 1.88 18.47
N GLU A 508 1.60 1.11 19.50
CA GLU A 508 2.57 0.86 20.57
C GLU A 508 3.65 -0.08 20.01
N PRO A 509 4.94 0.26 20.14
CA PRO A 509 6.01 -0.63 19.69
C PRO A 509 6.10 -1.86 20.61
N LEU A 510 6.02 -3.04 19.99
CA LEU A 510 6.18 -4.33 20.66
C LEU A 510 7.47 -5.03 20.21
N ASP A 511 8.05 -5.86 21.07
CA ASP A 511 9.10 -6.79 20.67
C ASP A 511 8.56 -7.98 19.82
N GLU A 512 9.41 -8.93 19.46
CA GLU A 512 9.04 -10.07 18.62
C GLU A 512 8.11 -11.05 19.36
N GLU A 513 8.11 -11.00 20.70
CA GLU A 513 7.28 -11.79 21.61
C GLU A 513 5.94 -11.11 21.94
N GLY A 514 5.75 -9.85 21.53
CA GLY A 514 4.53 -9.09 21.75
C GLY A 514 4.52 -8.26 23.04
N ASN A 515 5.66 -8.06 23.71
CA ASN A 515 5.75 -7.24 24.90
C ASN A 515 5.98 -5.77 24.55
N PRO A 516 5.36 -4.82 25.27
CA PRO A 516 5.62 -3.39 25.10
C PRO A 516 7.08 -3.02 25.34
N ILE A 517 7.63 -2.20 24.45
CA ILE A 517 8.96 -1.62 24.60
C ILE A 517 8.82 -0.27 25.30
N ASN A 518 9.55 -0.05 26.39
CA ASN A 518 9.49 1.21 27.14
C ASN A 518 9.69 2.45 26.24
N GLU A 519 8.75 3.39 26.36
CA GLU A 519 8.76 4.67 25.67
C GLU A 519 8.74 5.83 26.64
N VAL A 520 9.62 6.81 26.42
CA VAL A 520 9.49 8.14 27.03
C VAL A 520 8.75 9.03 26.05
N VAL A 521 7.47 9.26 26.30
CA VAL A 521 6.61 10.06 25.43
C VAL A 521 6.53 11.48 25.96
N SER A 522 6.92 12.47 25.14
CA SER A 522 6.77 13.88 25.51
C SER A 522 5.29 14.29 25.50
N SER A 523 4.93 15.36 26.21
CA SER A 523 3.54 15.84 26.19
C SER A 523 3.07 16.28 24.80
N THR A 524 3.98 16.79 23.96
CA THR A 524 3.68 17.13 22.57
C THR A 524 3.47 15.88 21.73
N ASP A 525 4.36 14.88 21.85
CA ASP A 525 4.22 13.62 21.12
C ASP A 525 2.92 12.89 21.50
N ALA A 526 2.54 12.91 22.77
CA ALA A 526 1.26 12.37 23.23
C ALA A 526 0.07 13.08 22.56
N ARG A 527 0.07 14.42 22.49
CA ARG A 527 -1.02 15.17 21.80
C ARG A 527 -1.08 14.89 20.30
N VAL A 528 0.07 14.79 19.64
CA VAL A 528 0.14 14.47 18.21
C VAL A 528 -0.35 13.03 17.97
N ARG A 529 0.07 12.07 18.80
CA ARG A 529 -0.41 10.68 18.77
C ARG A 529 -1.93 10.65 18.91
N GLU A 530 -2.48 11.30 19.93
CA GLU A 530 -3.93 11.38 20.15
C GLU A 530 -4.68 11.97 18.96
N SER A 531 -4.16 13.05 18.35
CA SER A 531 -4.80 13.69 17.19
C SER A 531 -4.72 12.81 15.94
N PHE A 532 -3.57 12.16 15.72
CA PHE A 532 -3.31 11.36 14.53
C PHE A 532 -4.09 10.04 14.54
N ILE A 533 -4.06 9.29 15.64
CA ILE A 533 -4.83 8.05 15.79
C ILE A 533 -6.34 8.29 15.63
N GLU A 534 -6.81 9.43 16.12
CA GLU A 534 -8.23 9.80 16.05
C GLU A 534 -8.70 10.01 14.59
N LEU A 535 -7.82 10.45 13.68
CA LEU A 535 -8.14 10.55 12.25
C LEU A 535 -8.46 9.16 11.65
N PHE A 536 -7.64 8.15 11.94
CA PHE A 536 -7.83 6.79 11.43
C PHE A 536 -9.03 6.09 12.07
N ALA A 537 -9.21 6.26 13.39
CA ALA A 537 -10.37 5.74 14.08
C ALA A 537 -11.67 6.32 13.49
N LYS A 538 -11.77 7.65 13.38
CA LYS A 538 -12.94 8.32 12.78
C LYS A 538 -13.19 7.88 11.34
N PHE A 539 -12.13 7.73 10.55
CA PHE A 539 -12.23 7.22 9.19
C PHE A 539 -12.88 5.83 9.19
N ALA A 540 -12.41 4.90 10.03
CA ALA A 540 -12.98 3.55 10.14
C ALA A 540 -14.44 3.53 10.64
N HIS A 541 -14.77 4.33 11.65
CA HIS A 541 -16.11 4.43 12.24
C HIS A 541 -17.20 4.87 11.24
N ARG A 542 -16.86 5.69 10.24
CA ARG A 542 -17.83 6.20 9.24
C ARG A 542 -18.11 5.26 8.06
N THR A 543 -17.30 4.22 7.86
CA THR A 543 -17.36 3.42 6.62
C THR A 543 -18.63 2.57 6.41
N ALA A 544 -19.62 2.57 7.31
CA ALA A 544 -20.92 1.90 7.09
C ALA A 544 -22.21 2.68 7.44
N SER A 545 -22.18 3.87 8.06
CA SER A 545 -23.38 4.38 8.77
C SER A 545 -24.11 5.61 8.16
N ASP A 546 -23.62 6.26 7.11
CA ASP A 546 -24.26 7.50 6.61
C ASP A 546 -25.51 7.30 5.72
N LYS A 547 -26.24 6.19 5.87
CA LYS A 547 -27.60 6.06 5.29
C LYS A 547 -28.72 6.57 6.20
N LYS A 548 -28.49 6.79 7.50
CA LYS A 548 -29.52 7.24 8.45
C LYS A 548 -28.94 8.01 9.65
N SER A 549 -28.73 9.32 9.55
CA SER A 549 -28.72 10.17 10.75
C SER A 549 -28.96 11.66 10.44
N ASN A 550 -30.17 12.13 10.76
CA ASN A 550 -30.49 13.55 10.92
C ASN A 550 -29.96 14.06 12.27
N SER A 551 -29.12 15.09 12.22
CA SER A 551 -28.85 16.11 13.26
C SER A 551 -28.26 15.70 14.64
N THR A 552 -27.30 16.52 15.10
CA THR A 552 -26.82 16.71 16.50
C THR A 552 -25.71 15.83 17.11
N ARG A 553 -24.76 15.31 16.32
CA ARG A 553 -23.45 14.84 16.85
C ARG A 553 -22.30 15.72 16.32
N PRO A 554 -21.21 15.92 17.09
CA PRO A 554 -20.23 16.95 16.80
C PRO A 554 -19.63 16.81 15.40
N LYS A 555 -19.47 17.95 14.73
CA LYS A 555 -18.87 18.10 13.40
C LYS A 555 -17.41 17.69 13.46
N ILE A 556 -17.11 16.41 13.22
CA ILE A 556 -15.73 15.92 13.33
C ILE A 556 -15.25 15.22 12.05
N PHE A 557 -15.61 15.86 10.94
CA PHE A 557 -14.73 16.07 9.79
C PHE A 557 -14.99 17.53 9.42
N ASP A 558 -14.24 18.47 9.97
CA ASP A 558 -14.17 19.81 9.38
C ASP A 558 -13.33 19.80 8.09
N PHE A 559 -12.80 18.64 7.72
CA PHE A 559 -11.92 18.46 6.59
C PHE A 559 -12.68 17.92 5.38
N LEU A 560 -12.49 18.56 4.24
CA LEU A 560 -13.16 18.19 3.00
C LEU A 560 -12.36 17.07 2.31
N PRO A 561 -13.04 16.10 1.64
CA PRO A 561 -12.35 15.15 0.78
C PRO A 561 -11.58 15.89 -0.29
N PHE A 562 -10.44 15.35 -0.71
CA PHE A 562 -9.62 15.87 -1.82
C PHE A 562 -10.50 16.12 -3.05
N SER A 563 -10.28 17.28 -3.68
CA SER A 563 -10.90 17.64 -4.94
C SER A 563 -9.88 18.38 -5.80
N SER A 564 -9.88 18.15 -7.11
CA SER A 564 -8.88 18.71 -8.02
C SER A 564 -8.93 20.24 -8.13
N ASP A 565 -10.03 20.86 -7.75
CA ASP A 565 -10.23 22.32 -7.74
C ASP A 565 -9.67 23.00 -6.49
N LYS A 566 -9.68 22.32 -5.33
CA LYS A 566 -9.27 22.89 -4.04
C LYS A 566 -7.96 22.33 -3.52
N GLU A 567 -7.62 21.11 -3.95
CA GLU A 567 -6.38 20.39 -3.64
C GLU A 567 -6.03 20.39 -2.14
N GLN A 568 -7.06 20.28 -1.30
CA GLN A 568 -6.90 20.30 0.15
C GLN A 568 -6.21 19.05 0.68
N TYR A 569 -5.36 19.23 1.70
CA TYR A 569 -4.72 18.15 2.43
C TYR A 569 -4.59 18.49 3.93
N LEU A 570 -4.41 17.46 4.74
CA LEU A 570 -4.16 17.60 6.18
C LEU A 570 -2.67 17.72 6.46
N LYS A 571 -2.24 18.81 7.08
CA LYS A 571 -0.89 18.94 7.62
C LYS A 571 -0.90 18.53 9.09
N ILE A 572 -0.17 17.47 9.42
CA ILE A 572 -0.06 16.92 10.77
C ILE A 572 1.30 17.33 11.33
N SER A 573 1.32 18.43 12.07
CA SER A 573 2.48 18.94 12.81
C SER A 573 2.21 18.78 14.32
N ASP A 574 2.73 19.68 15.17
CA ASP A 574 2.27 19.82 16.56
C ASP A 574 0.74 20.02 16.67
N THR A 575 0.13 20.50 15.58
CA THR A 575 -1.33 20.64 15.40
C THR A 575 -1.74 20.10 14.03
N VAL A 576 -3.02 19.72 13.90
CA VAL A 576 -3.61 19.28 12.63
C VAL A 576 -4.32 20.46 11.96
N THR A 577 -3.85 20.87 10.77
CA THR A 577 -4.47 21.93 9.97
C THR A 577 -4.88 21.44 8.59
N THR A 578 -5.81 22.13 7.95
CA THR A 578 -6.12 21.93 6.52
C THR A 578 -5.40 22.98 5.70
N GLU A 579 -4.57 22.51 4.80
CA GLU A 579 -3.81 23.33 3.87
C GLU A 579 -4.27 23.02 2.43
N LYS A 580 -3.72 23.77 1.47
CA LYS A 580 -4.02 23.64 0.03
C LYS A 580 -2.71 23.58 -0.74
N ASP A 581 -2.80 23.27 -2.03
CA ASP A 581 -1.67 23.39 -2.95
C ASP A 581 -0.49 22.48 -2.56
N PHE A 582 -0.78 21.23 -2.18
CA PHE A 582 0.22 20.23 -1.78
C PHE A 582 1.38 20.19 -2.78
N ARG A 583 2.56 20.61 -2.29
CA ARG A 583 3.83 20.72 -3.04
C ARG A 583 3.62 21.25 -4.46
N PHE A 584 2.89 22.37 -4.58
CA PHE A 584 2.29 22.88 -5.82
C PHE A 584 3.21 22.77 -7.04
N CYS A 585 4.40 23.37 -6.93
CA CYS A 585 5.38 23.48 -8.01
C CYS A 585 5.97 22.12 -8.37
N GLN A 586 6.37 21.36 -7.35
CA GLN A 586 7.05 20.08 -7.48
C GLN A 586 6.13 19.07 -8.16
N MET A 587 4.87 18.94 -7.72
CA MET A 587 3.90 18.07 -8.37
C MET A 587 3.59 18.53 -9.80
N GLY A 588 3.63 19.85 -10.04
CA GLY A 588 3.50 20.41 -11.39
C GLY A 588 4.66 20.03 -12.31
N LEU A 589 5.90 20.09 -11.81
CA LEU A 589 7.09 19.73 -12.57
C LEU A 589 7.19 18.21 -12.80
N TRP A 590 6.94 17.39 -11.78
CA TRP A 590 6.97 15.92 -11.91
C TRP A 590 5.81 15.39 -12.76
N GLY A 591 4.61 15.95 -12.62
CA GLY A 591 3.44 15.56 -13.39
C GLY A 591 3.30 16.23 -14.75
N GLY A 592 4.18 17.19 -15.09
CA GLY A 592 4.03 17.99 -16.30
C GLY A 592 2.73 18.79 -16.34
N MET A 593 2.24 19.29 -15.20
CA MET A 593 0.95 19.97 -15.09
C MET A 593 1.09 21.46 -15.43
N ALA A 594 0.73 21.83 -16.66
CA ALA A 594 0.92 23.18 -17.20
C ALA A 594 0.26 24.27 -16.33
N GLU A 595 -0.93 23.99 -15.81
CA GLU A 595 -1.69 24.86 -14.89
C GLU A 595 -0.92 25.17 -13.60
N ARG A 596 -0.17 24.21 -13.07
CA ARG A 596 0.65 24.39 -11.86
C ARG A 596 1.96 25.11 -12.19
N VAL A 597 2.64 24.70 -13.25
CA VAL A 597 3.94 25.29 -13.65
C VAL A 597 3.80 26.76 -14.07
N THR A 598 2.71 27.11 -14.76
CA THR A 598 2.44 28.50 -15.19
C THR A 598 1.75 29.35 -14.12
N GLY A 599 1.26 28.74 -13.04
CA GLY A 599 0.66 29.42 -11.91
C GLY A 599 1.62 30.40 -11.23
N SER A 600 1.08 31.47 -10.64
CA SER A 600 1.87 32.55 -10.02
C SER A 600 2.82 32.05 -8.92
N LEU A 601 2.38 31.05 -8.14
CA LEU A 601 3.19 30.44 -7.08
C LEU A 601 4.46 29.79 -7.64
N CYS A 602 4.32 28.98 -8.70
CA CYS A 602 5.44 28.32 -9.36
C CYS A 602 6.30 29.29 -10.15
N LYS A 603 5.68 30.22 -10.88
CA LYS A 603 6.41 31.24 -11.65
C LYS A 603 7.34 32.09 -10.80
N ASN A 604 6.93 32.46 -9.58
CA ASN A 604 7.78 33.22 -8.67
C ASN A 604 8.99 32.40 -8.20
N ILE A 605 8.77 31.13 -7.84
CA ILE A 605 9.82 30.21 -7.42
C ILE A 605 10.80 29.94 -8.57
N LEU A 606 10.30 29.62 -9.76
CA LEU A 606 11.10 29.38 -10.96
C LEU A 606 11.89 30.64 -11.39
N GLY A 607 11.26 31.81 -11.35
CA GLY A 607 11.91 33.08 -11.67
C GLY A 607 13.03 33.45 -10.69
N GLN A 608 12.87 33.14 -9.40
CA GLN A 608 13.90 33.34 -8.38
C GLN A 608 15.06 32.34 -8.52
N ILE A 609 14.76 31.06 -8.77
CA ILE A 609 15.76 29.99 -8.79
C ILE A 609 16.58 29.99 -10.07
N LEU A 610 15.94 30.20 -11.23
CA LEU A 610 16.59 30.01 -12.53
C LEU A 610 17.15 31.30 -13.13
N ASN A 611 17.01 32.46 -12.47
CA ASN A 611 17.38 33.78 -13.00
C ASN A 611 16.88 33.98 -14.45
N LEU A 612 15.73 33.38 -14.80
CA LEU A 612 15.20 33.43 -16.15
C LEU A 612 14.77 34.88 -16.46
N PRO A 613 15.16 35.47 -17.62
CA PRO A 613 14.54 36.71 -18.06
C PRO A 613 13.03 36.47 -18.11
N LYS A 614 12.26 37.40 -17.53
CA LYS A 614 10.81 37.34 -17.33
C LYS A 614 10.13 36.47 -18.40
N LEU A 615 9.71 35.26 -17.99
CA LEU A 615 8.95 34.36 -18.84
C LEU A 615 7.83 35.14 -19.54
N PRO A 616 7.80 35.19 -20.89
CA PRO A 616 6.87 36.03 -21.62
C PRO A 616 5.44 35.68 -21.21
N PHE A 617 4.71 36.71 -20.83
CA PHE A 617 3.33 36.63 -20.39
C PHE A 617 2.45 36.37 -21.62
N VAL A 618 1.73 35.24 -21.68
CA VAL A 618 0.59 35.09 -22.59
C VAL A 618 -0.67 35.27 -21.75
N GLY A 619 -0.96 36.54 -21.47
CA GLY A 619 -2.31 36.94 -21.06
C GLY A 619 -3.22 36.80 -22.28
N GLY A 620 -4.40 36.22 -22.10
CA GLY A 620 -5.29 35.85 -23.18
C GLY A 620 -5.49 36.95 -24.23
N LYS A 621 -4.93 36.73 -25.42
CA LYS A 621 -5.43 37.12 -26.76
C LYS A 621 -4.41 36.69 -27.82
N GLN A 622 -4.95 36.35 -28.98
CA GLN A 622 -4.33 35.88 -30.23
C GLN A 622 -2.81 36.01 -30.39
N ILE A 623 -2.22 34.88 -30.82
CA ILE A 623 -0.84 34.74 -31.30
C ILE A 623 -0.59 35.73 -32.44
N VAL A 624 0.32 36.67 -32.23
CA VAL A 624 1.09 37.31 -33.31
C VAL A 624 2.55 36.95 -33.06
N ASP A 625 3.12 36.29 -34.07
CA ASP A 625 4.44 35.65 -34.06
C ASP A 625 5.60 36.66 -33.84
N PRO A 626 6.45 36.50 -32.79
CA PRO A 626 7.65 37.30 -32.62
C PRO A 626 8.83 36.90 -33.53
N LEU A 627 8.68 35.85 -34.37
CA LEU A 627 9.73 35.32 -35.24
C LEU A 627 9.59 35.71 -36.72
N ALA A 628 8.66 36.61 -37.06
CA ALA A 628 8.59 37.25 -38.37
C ALA A 628 9.79 38.21 -38.59
N GLY A 629 10.98 37.65 -38.80
CA GLY A 629 12.18 38.43 -39.09
C GLY A 629 13.51 37.68 -39.17
N LYS A 630 13.58 36.36 -38.91
CA LYS A 630 14.89 35.66 -38.91
C LYS A 630 15.06 34.41 -39.75
N TYR A 631 14.03 33.91 -40.44
CA TYR A 631 14.19 32.78 -41.38
C TYR A 631 13.28 32.95 -42.60
N PRO A 632 13.80 33.26 -43.80
CA PRO A 632 12.97 33.56 -44.97
C PRO A 632 12.38 32.33 -45.68
N ASN A 633 12.43 31.12 -45.11
CA ASN A 633 12.09 29.89 -45.85
C ASN A 633 11.33 28.83 -45.03
N ILE A 634 10.28 29.19 -44.29
CA ILE A 634 9.30 28.19 -43.80
C ILE A 634 7.88 28.68 -44.12
N ASN A 635 7.21 27.88 -44.93
CA ASN A 635 5.84 28.08 -45.43
C ASN A 635 4.84 28.10 -44.25
N PRO A 636 3.99 29.14 -44.08
CA PRO A 636 3.09 29.24 -42.94
C PRO A 636 1.74 28.63 -43.28
N ASP A 637 1.51 27.37 -42.90
CA ASP A 637 0.14 26.89 -42.71
C ASP A 637 0.05 25.89 -41.55
N LEU A 638 -0.08 26.43 -40.34
CA LEU A 638 -0.25 25.69 -39.09
C LEU A 638 -1.73 25.32 -38.83
N SER A 639 -2.60 25.38 -39.84
CA SER A 639 -4.01 24.98 -39.72
C SER A 639 -4.23 23.46 -39.82
N SER A 640 -3.21 22.69 -40.20
CA SER A 640 -3.32 21.24 -40.43
C SER A 640 -3.07 20.35 -39.20
N VAL A 641 -2.68 20.90 -38.05
CA VAL A 641 -2.25 20.12 -36.86
C VAL A 641 -3.28 20.10 -35.72
N LEU A 642 -4.39 20.84 -35.84
CA LEU A 642 -5.45 20.88 -34.82
C LEU A 642 -6.79 20.38 -35.38
N ASN A 643 -6.96 19.06 -35.51
CA ASN A 643 -8.27 18.46 -35.74
C ASN A 643 -8.99 18.21 -34.41
N ILE A 644 -9.84 19.16 -34.02
CA ILE A 644 -10.92 18.99 -33.04
C ILE A 644 -12.20 18.66 -33.83
N PRO A 645 -12.86 17.51 -33.67
CA PRO A 645 -14.12 17.27 -34.36
C PRO A 645 -15.30 17.84 -33.55
N ASN A 646 -16.00 18.82 -34.13
CA ASN A 646 -17.38 19.17 -33.78
C ASN A 646 -18.32 18.67 -34.89
N ASN A 647 -19.41 18.01 -34.49
CA ASN A 647 -20.45 17.43 -35.35
C ASN A 647 -21.19 18.46 -36.22
N ALA A 648 -21.44 18.13 -37.50
CA ALA A 648 -22.75 18.15 -38.19
C ALA A 648 -22.61 18.28 -39.74
N GLY A 649 -23.26 17.37 -40.47
CA GLY A 649 -24.05 17.72 -41.66
C GLY A 649 -23.37 17.92 -43.03
N THR A 650 -23.57 16.92 -43.90
CA THR A 650 -23.87 17.00 -45.34
C THR A 650 -22.75 17.08 -46.40
N ASN A 651 -22.93 16.21 -47.40
CA ASN A 651 -22.47 16.20 -48.78
C ASN A 651 -21.10 15.62 -49.14
N ASN A 652 -21.18 14.34 -49.51
CA ASN A 652 -20.34 13.62 -50.48
C ASN A 652 -20.41 14.35 -51.86
N PRO A 653 -19.39 14.26 -52.74
CA PRO A 653 -19.49 13.17 -53.72
C PRO A 653 -18.17 12.55 -54.27
N LEU A 654 -18.35 11.33 -54.84
CA LEU A 654 -17.51 10.57 -55.80
C LEU A 654 -16.37 9.72 -55.21
N GLY A 655 -16.22 8.41 -55.43
CA GLY A 655 -16.99 7.42 -56.18
C GLY A 655 -16.37 6.01 -55.97
N LEU A 656 -17.26 5.05 -55.70
CA LEU A 656 -17.20 3.56 -55.59
C LEU A 656 -16.16 2.77 -56.43
N PRO A 657 -15.84 1.47 -56.12
CA PRO A 657 -16.82 0.44 -55.74
C PRO A 657 -16.54 -0.54 -54.58
N LEU A 658 -17.68 -1.05 -54.10
CA LEU A 658 -17.96 -2.03 -53.06
C LEU A 658 -17.55 -3.47 -53.43
N ILE A 659 -17.09 -4.24 -52.45
CA ILE A 659 -17.38 -5.68 -52.35
C ILE A 659 -17.85 -6.01 -50.93
N SER A 660 -19.07 -6.52 -50.84
CA SER A 660 -19.81 -6.90 -49.64
C SER A 660 -19.46 -8.31 -49.15
N LYS A 661 -19.36 -8.52 -47.83
CA LYS A 661 -19.85 -9.76 -47.18
C LYS A 661 -20.47 -9.45 -45.81
N LYS A 662 -21.74 -9.84 -45.66
CA LYS A 662 -22.58 -9.77 -44.46
C LYS A 662 -22.05 -10.68 -43.33
N PRO A 663 -22.37 -10.38 -42.04
CA PRO A 663 -22.17 -11.30 -40.92
C PRO A 663 -23.40 -12.20 -40.71
N PRO A 664 -23.24 -13.42 -40.17
CA PRO A 664 -24.36 -14.20 -39.66
C PRO A 664 -24.60 -13.93 -38.16
N SER A 665 -25.89 -14.02 -37.84
CA SER A 665 -26.58 -13.74 -36.60
C SER A 665 -26.50 -14.87 -35.56
N THR A 666 -26.54 -14.47 -34.28
CA THR A 666 -27.23 -15.10 -33.13
C THR A 666 -27.20 -16.62 -32.93
N VAL A 667 -26.60 -17.05 -31.81
CA VAL A 667 -27.02 -18.27 -31.09
C VAL A 667 -27.09 -17.97 -29.59
N LYS A 668 -28.26 -18.17 -28.99
CA LYS A 668 -28.52 -18.18 -27.53
C LYS A 668 -27.91 -19.45 -26.92
N PRO A 669 -27.36 -19.43 -25.69
CA PRO A 669 -27.11 -20.66 -24.96
C PRO A 669 -28.38 -21.12 -24.24
N MET A 670 -28.86 -22.30 -24.62
CA MET A 670 -29.91 -23.06 -23.96
C MET A 670 -29.25 -24.35 -23.49
N TRP A 671 -29.03 -24.53 -22.18
CA TRP A 671 -28.71 -25.84 -21.61
C TRP A 671 -29.36 -25.97 -20.23
N ASN A 672 -30.31 -26.90 -20.17
CA ASN A 672 -30.95 -27.40 -18.96
C ASN A 672 -30.61 -28.90 -18.84
N SER A 673 -30.04 -29.27 -17.69
CA SER A 673 -30.06 -30.59 -17.01
C SER A 673 -29.26 -31.77 -17.60
N PRO A 674 -29.16 -32.93 -16.90
CA PRO A 674 -28.69 -33.20 -15.53
C PRO A 674 -27.58 -34.29 -15.60
N PHE A 675 -27.40 -35.13 -14.56
CA PHE A 675 -26.40 -36.21 -14.38
C PHE A 675 -25.04 -35.73 -13.82
N GLY A 676 -24.47 -36.31 -12.77
CA GLY A 676 -24.78 -37.52 -12.02
C GLY A 676 -23.51 -37.95 -11.30
N ASN A 677 -23.59 -38.04 -9.98
CA ASN A 677 -22.55 -38.58 -9.10
C ASN A 677 -22.37 -40.09 -9.39
N PRO A 678 -21.13 -40.59 -9.52
CA PRO A 678 -20.62 -41.55 -8.53
C PRO A 678 -19.10 -41.33 -8.30
N PHE A 679 -18.52 -41.41 -7.11
CA PHE A 679 -18.40 -42.56 -6.21
C PHE A 679 -18.01 -42.06 -4.81
N GLY A 680 -18.55 -42.71 -3.78
CA GLY A 680 -17.98 -42.70 -2.43
C GLY A 680 -17.31 -44.03 -2.12
N ILE A 681 -16.11 -43.97 -1.56
CA ILE A 681 -15.67 -44.61 -0.30
C ILE A 681 -14.72 -43.61 0.37
#